data_AF-A0A673LFR2-F1
#
_entry.id   AF-A0A673LFR2-F1
#
_cell.length_a   1.000
_cell.length_b   1.000
_cell.length_c   1.000
_cell.angle_alpha   90.00
_cell.angle_beta   90.00
_cell.angle_gamma   90.00
#
_symmetry.space_group_name_H-M   'P 1'
#
loop_
_entity.id
_entity.type
_entity.pdbx_description
1 polymer ?
#
loop_
_entity_poly.entity_id
_entity_poly.type
_entity_poly.pdbx_seq_one_letter_code
_entity_poly.pdbx_strand_id
1 'polypeptide(L)'
;NSNALATLLYEQEAVQKRTFTKWINSHLAKHKPPFEVNDLFEDIKDGVKLLALLEVLSGQRLPCEQGRQIKRIHWVSNIGTALKFLEGRKIKLVNINATDIADGRPSIVLGLIWTIILYFQIEELTSNLPALQALSSSASSVDSMASSETGSPPMKRKVMTKFQGNAKKALLRWVQSTATKRLGIEVKDFGVSWRSGVAFHSVIHAIRPELVDMDIVRKRSNRENLEEAFSVAENELGIPRLLDPEDVDVDKPDEKSIMTYVAQFLKHYPDPHQSETDGQQEEVPSDKSLFLSVLREVKIWLDQLERDLLRAQGSEESLTDKYQAFKSFRVQYEMRKKQIESLLQPVHRDGKLSVDQAVVKQAWDHVSVRLLDWHIHLDKSLPGPLGVIGAWLHRAELSLREDIPIQQAHEETANIIHRKLEQHMEVLKNLEGHRQTFQQIHRDRSVNGVPVPPEQLQDMAERFNFVSTSSHVHLIKFEFWEMKYRLMAFLMLAESKLKSWIIKYGRRDSVELLLHNYIAFIEGHKFFEQYETTFRTLKQAADSYLKSGDSAEEVEGVNKFLSDATAQWKNLSVEVRSVRSMLEEVICNWEKYSSTVASLQAWLEDAEKMLNQSESDKREFFRNLPHWIQQHMDMNDAGNFLIETCDETVSRELKQQLLLLNGRWRELFVKVKHVRRQAFCFYLSSQGFFHPTHS
;
A
#
# COMPACT_ATOMS: atom_id res chain seq x y z
N ASN A 1 0.82 1.76 -35.03
CA ASN A 1 0.43 2.01 -33.62
C ASN A 1 1.59 2.29 -32.66
N SER A 2 2.79 1.72 -32.80
CA SER A 2 3.94 2.04 -31.91
C SER A 2 4.44 3.48 -32.02
N ASN A 3 4.55 4.03 -33.24
CA ASN A 3 5.03 5.41 -33.46
C ASN A 3 4.05 6.46 -32.93
N ALA A 4 2.74 6.31 -33.15
CA ALA A 4 1.74 7.26 -32.65
C ALA A 4 1.68 7.32 -31.10
N LEU A 5 1.91 6.19 -30.42
CA LEU A 5 2.00 6.17 -28.95
C LEU A 5 3.31 6.77 -28.45
N ALA A 6 4.42 6.59 -29.16
CA ALA A 6 5.70 7.21 -28.81
C ALA A 6 5.65 8.74 -28.98
N THR A 7 5.06 9.23 -30.07
CA THR A 7 4.84 10.66 -30.32
C THR A 7 3.97 11.28 -29.23
N LEU A 8 2.84 10.65 -28.89
CA LEU A 8 1.95 11.14 -27.84
C LEU A 8 2.62 11.18 -26.45
N LEU A 9 3.43 10.18 -26.11
CA LEU A 9 4.19 10.18 -24.85
C LEU A 9 5.24 11.30 -24.82
N TYR A 10 5.92 11.54 -25.94
CA TYR A 10 6.90 12.63 -26.06
C TYR A 10 6.25 14.01 -25.92
N GLU A 11 5.09 14.21 -26.56
CA GLU A 11 4.31 15.44 -26.43
C GLU A 11 3.84 15.68 -24.99
N GLN A 12 3.32 14.65 -24.31
CA GLN A 12 2.92 14.76 -22.89
C GLN A 12 4.11 15.06 -21.97
N GLU A 13 5.28 14.44 -22.20
CA GLU A 13 6.49 14.74 -21.43
C GLU A 13 6.96 16.19 -21.65
N ALA A 14 6.83 16.72 -22.87
CA ALA A 14 7.17 18.11 -23.18
C ALA A 14 6.23 19.11 -22.48
N VAL A 15 4.92 18.85 -22.49
CA VAL A 15 3.92 19.67 -21.78
C VAL A 15 4.16 19.63 -20.26
N GLN A 16 4.39 18.45 -19.69
CA GLN A 16 4.74 18.31 -18.26
C GLN A 16 6.01 19.07 -17.93
N LYS A 17 7.07 18.96 -18.75
CA LYS A 17 8.32 19.70 -18.56
C LYS A 17 8.06 21.20 -18.47
N ARG A 18 7.33 21.78 -19.43
CA ARG A 18 6.99 23.23 -19.42
C ARG A 18 6.19 23.62 -18.18
N THR A 19 5.09 22.91 -17.92
CA THR A 19 4.17 23.22 -16.82
C THR A 19 4.87 23.13 -15.46
N PHE A 20 5.62 22.05 -15.24
CA PHE A 20 6.36 21.84 -13.98
C PHE A 20 7.52 22.83 -13.83
N THR A 21 8.18 23.24 -14.92
CA THR A 21 9.21 24.28 -14.87
C THR A 21 8.63 25.62 -14.43
N LYS A 22 7.52 26.06 -15.06
CA LYS A 22 6.81 27.29 -14.66
C LYS A 22 6.34 27.20 -13.20
N TRP A 23 5.84 26.04 -12.78
CA TRP A 23 5.44 25.82 -11.39
C TRP A 23 6.61 25.94 -10.41
N ILE A 24 7.74 25.27 -10.67
CA ILE A 24 8.95 25.35 -9.84
C ILE A 24 9.41 26.81 -9.73
N ASN A 25 9.48 27.54 -10.84
CA ASN A 25 9.92 28.93 -10.86
C ASN A 25 8.99 29.85 -10.07
N SER A 26 7.67 29.59 -10.06
CA SER A 26 6.71 30.36 -9.24
C SER A 26 6.97 30.25 -7.72
N HIS A 27 7.63 29.17 -7.27
CA HIS A 27 8.06 28.99 -5.88
C HIS A 27 9.50 29.46 -5.67
N LEU A 28 10.43 29.10 -6.56
CA LEU A 28 11.84 29.48 -6.41
C LEU A 28 12.08 30.99 -6.49
N ALA A 29 11.20 31.75 -7.15
CA ALA A 29 11.19 33.20 -7.10
C ALA A 29 11.05 33.77 -5.66
N LYS A 30 10.48 32.98 -4.74
CA LYS A 30 10.32 33.34 -3.31
C LYS A 30 11.54 32.96 -2.46
N HIS A 31 12.46 32.15 -2.98
CA HIS A 31 13.71 31.81 -2.29
C HIS A 31 14.61 33.05 -2.19
N LYS A 32 15.48 33.10 -1.19
CA LYS A 32 16.45 34.20 -0.99
C LYS A 32 17.88 33.64 -0.94
N PRO A 33 18.74 33.91 -1.94
CA PRO A 33 18.45 34.61 -3.21
C PRO A 33 17.52 33.79 -4.12
N PRO A 34 16.78 34.42 -5.07
CA PRO A 34 15.87 33.70 -5.95
C PRO A 34 16.64 32.76 -6.87
N PHE A 35 16.03 31.60 -7.16
CA PHE A 35 16.52 30.64 -8.14
C PHE A 35 15.58 30.58 -9.34
N GLU A 36 16.12 30.18 -10.48
CA GLU A 36 15.37 29.94 -11.70
C GLU A 36 15.85 28.62 -12.35
N VAL A 37 14.89 27.86 -12.87
CA VAL A 37 15.08 26.65 -13.66
C VAL A 37 14.76 27.00 -15.11
N ASN A 38 15.74 26.83 -15.99
CA ASN A 38 15.57 27.03 -17.43
C ASN A 38 15.32 25.70 -18.14
N ASP A 39 16.16 24.69 -17.84
CA ASP A 39 15.94 23.32 -18.29
C ASP A 39 15.80 22.39 -17.09
N LEU A 40 14.57 21.96 -16.80
CA LEU A 40 14.27 21.09 -15.68
C LEU A 40 15.15 19.83 -15.59
N PHE A 41 15.53 19.22 -16.71
CA PHE A 41 16.29 17.97 -16.68
C PHE A 41 17.77 18.18 -16.42
N GLU A 42 18.30 19.36 -16.73
CA GLU A 42 19.69 19.71 -16.47
C GLU A 42 19.86 20.42 -15.13
N ASP A 43 19.00 21.40 -14.85
CA ASP A 43 19.12 22.30 -13.71
C ASP A 43 18.82 21.66 -12.35
N ILE A 44 18.23 20.46 -12.33
CA ILE A 44 17.89 19.71 -11.11
C ILE A 44 18.98 18.70 -10.70
N LYS A 45 19.94 18.39 -11.60
CA LYS A 45 20.87 17.26 -11.47
C LYS A 45 21.80 17.37 -10.27
N ASP A 46 22.14 18.57 -9.84
CA ASP A 46 23.01 18.80 -8.68
C ASP A 46 22.28 18.74 -7.32
N GLY A 47 20.94 18.62 -7.35
CA GLY A 47 20.07 18.60 -6.18
C GLY A 47 19.88 19.94 -5.48
N VAL A 48 20.57 21.01 -5.88
CA VAL A 48 20.55 22.30 -5.17
C VAL A 48 19.20 22.97 -5.32
N LYS A 49 18.72 23.12 -6.56
CA LYS A 49 17.40 23.73 -6.83
C LYS A 49 16.25 22.85 -6.31
N LEU A 50 16.44 21.53 -6.27
CA LEU A 50 15.48 20.59 -5.69
C LEU A 50 15.36 20.80 -4.17
N LEU A 51 16.48 20.91 -3.47
CA LEU A 51 16.50 21.21 -2.04
C LEU A 51 15.88 22.59 -1.78
N ALA A 52 16.29 23.63 -2.52
CA ALA A 52 15.72 24.98 -2.38
C ALA A 52 14.20 25.00 -2.59
N LEU A 53 13.69 24.24 -3.56
CA LEU A 53 12.25 24.09 -3.78
C LEU A 53 11.57 23.48 -2.55
N LEU A 54 12.12 22.38 -2.01
CA LEU A 54 11.59 21.75 -0.81
C LEU A 54 11.68 22.66 0.42
N GLU A 55 12.72 23.48 0.54
CA GLU A 55 12.82 24.50 1.59
C GLU A 55 11.70 25.55 1.48
N VAL A 56 11.44 26.06 0.27
CA VAL A 56 10.36 27.04 0.05
C VAL A 56 8.99 26.43 0.33
N LEU A 57 8.74 25.19 -0.13
CA LEU A 57 7.46 24.53 0.05
C LEU A 57 7.21 24.12 1.50
N SER A 58 8.25 23.68 2.21
CA SER A 58 8.11 23.16 3.58
C SER A 58 8.37 24.20 4.67
N GLY A 59 8.99 25.32 4.34
CA GLY A 59 9.49 26.31 5.30
C GLY A 59 10.70 25.85 6.14
N GLN A 60 11.26 24.67 5.86
CA GLN A 60 12.35 24.07 6.63
C GLN A 60 13.68 24.17 5.88
N ARG A 61 14.76 24.48 6.59
CA ARG A 61 16.11 24.43 6.00
C ARG A 61 16.61 23.00 5.90
N LEU A 62 17.18 22.66 4.76
CA LEU A 62 17.69 21.33 4.46
C LEU A 62 19.22 21.36 4.34
N PRO A 63 19.92 20.33 4.85
CA PRO A 63 21.35 20.18 4.61
C PRO A 63 21.62 20.16 3.10
N CYS A 64 22.49 21.05 2.64
CA CYS A 64 22.86 21.18 1.25
C CYS A 64 24.38 21.23 1.18
N GLU A 65 24.98 20.27 0.47
CA GLU A 65 26.39 20.32 0.15
C GLU A 65 26.62 21.42 -0.90
N GLN A 66 27.31 22.48 -0.48
CA GLN A 66 27.63 23.65 -1.30
C GLN A 66 29.15 23.83 -1.38
N GLY A 67 29.66 24.26 -2.54
CA GLY A 67 31.09 24.53 -2.71
C GLY A 67 31.46 24.95 -4.13
N ARG A 68 32.67 25.49 -4.32
CA ARG A 68 33.16 25.96 -5.64
C ARG A 68 33.35 24.84 -6.67
N GLN A 69 33.45 23.57 -6.24
CA GLN A 69 33.56 22.40 -7.12
C GLN A 69 32.69 21.24 -6.62
N ILE A 70 31.42 21.25 -7.01
CA ILE A 70 30.49 20.16 -6.70
C ILE A 70 30.70 19.05 -7.74
N LYS A 71 30.98 17.82 -7.29
CA LYS A 71 31.13 16.63 -8.14
C LYS A 71 29.88 15.77 -8.06
N ARG A 72 29.70 14.83 -8.99
CA ARG A 72 28.54 13.92 -9.06
C ARG A 72 28.21 13.21 -7.74
N ILE A 73 29.20 12.88 -6.92
CA ILE A 73 28.95 12.26 -5.61
C ILE A 73 28.18 13.20 -4.66
N HIS A 74 28.49 14.51 -4.67
CA HIS A 74 27.75 15.51 -3.91
C HIS A 74 26.35 15.75 -4.51
N TRP A 75 26.19 15.64 -5.84
CA TRP A 75 24.87 15.71 -6.48
C TRP A 75 23.94 14.60 -5.97
N VAL A 76 24.45 13.37 -5.98
CA VAL A 76 23.72 12.20 -5.47
C VAL A 76 23.46 12.34 -3.97
N SER A 77 24.38 12.93 -3.20
CA SER A 77 24.18 13.24 -1.77
C SER A 77 23.06 14.26 -1.53
N ASN A 78 23.07 15.38 -2.27
CA ASN A 78 22.03 16.42 -2.19
C ASN A 78 20.66 15.87 -2.59
N ILE A 79 20.59 15.14 -3.70
CA ILE A 79 19.35 14.48 -4.12
C ILE A 79 18.94 13.43 -3.09
N GLY A 80 19.88 12.64 -2.56
CA GLY A 80 19.62 11.67 -1.50
C GLY A 80 19.04 12.33 -0.24
N THR A 81 19.49 13.54 0.09
CA THR A 81 18.92 14.35 1.18
C THR A 81 17.49 14.78 0.87
N ALA A 82 17.21 15.22 -0.35
CA ALA A 82 15.86 15.55 -0.80
C ALA A 82 14.92 14.33 -0.77
N LEU A 83 15.36 13.16 -1.24
CA LEU A 83 14.55 11.93 -1.22
C LEU A 83 14.29 11.45 0.21
N LYS A 84 15.32 11.43 1.08
CA LYS A 84 15.15 11.11 2.51
C LYS A 84 14.19 12.06 3.21
N PHE A 85 14.20 13.35 2.86
CA PHE A 85 13.25 14.32 3.39
C PHE A 85 11.80 13.97 3.01
N LEU A 86 11.56 13.62 1.74
CA LEU A 86 10.25 13.20 1.26
C LEU A 86 9.80 11.89 1.92
N GLU A 87 10.68 10.89 2.04
CA GLU A 87 10.42 9.63 2.74
C GLU A 87 10.12 9.84 4.23
N GLY A 88 10.83 10.77 4.88
CA GLY A 88 10.57 11.18 6.25
C GLY A 88 9.17 11.77 6.47
N ARG A 89 8.56 12.34 5.41
CA ARG A 89 7.15 12.79 5.39
C ARG A 89 6.17 11.69 4.97
N LYS A 90 6.62 10.43 4.95
CA LYS A 90 5.86 9.23 4.55
C LYS A 90 5.40 9.23 3.08
N ILE A 91 6.09 9.97 2.22
CA ILE A 91 5.82 10.00 0.77
C ILE A 91 6.48 8.78 0.13
N LYS A 92 5.71 8.00 -0.65
CA LYS A 92 6.23 6.79 -1.32
C LYS A 92 6.93 7.15 -2.63
N LEU A 93 8.22 6.87 -2.73
CA LEU A 93 9.05 7.10 -3.91
C LEU A 93 9.24 5.79 -4.70
N VAL A 94 8.24 5.38 -5.47
CA VAL A 94 8.31 4.12 -6.25
C VAL A 94 9.15 4.33 -7.50
N ASN A 95 10.24 3.56 -7.64
CA ASN A 95 11.15 3.59 -8.79
C ASN A 95 11.85 4.94 -9.03
N ILE A 96 12.14 5.71 -7.98
CA ILE A 96 12.87 6.97 -8.05
C ILE A 96 14.17 6.84 -7.25
N ASN A 97 15.32 6.80 -7.94
CA ASN A 97 16.63 6.73 -7.29
C ASN A 97 17.41 8.04 -7.49
N ALA A 98 18.29 8.37 -6.54
CA ALA A 98 19.09 9.59 -6.57
C ALA A 98 20.03 9.67 -7.79
N THR A 99 20.62 8.54 -8.20
CA THR A 99 21.53 8.46 -9.36
C THR A 99 20.85 8.84 -10.67
N ASP A 100 19.59 8.45 -10.81
CA ASP A 100 18.78 8.64 -12.01
C ASP A 100 18.36 10.09 -12.22
N ILE A 101 18.11 10.79 -11.10
CA ILE A 101 17.84 12.23 -11.09
C ILE A 101 19.14 12.99 -11.38
N ALA A 102 20.27 12.56 -10.81
CA ALA A 102 21.58 13.15 -11.10
C ALA A 102 22.00 12.95 -12.58
N ASP A 103 21.44 11.94 -13.25
CA ASP A 103 21.58 11.71 -14.69
C ASP A 103 20.58 12.51 -15.55
N GLY A 104 19.62 13.19 -14.94
CA GLY A 104 18.61 13.99 -15.66
C GLY A 104 17.61 13.15 -16.44
N ARG A 105 17.33 11.90 -16.03
CA ARG A 105 16.41 11.01 -16.77
C ARG A 105 14.98 11.60 -16.81
N PRO A 106 14.44 12.00 -17.99
CA PRO A 106 13.21 12.79 -18.09
C PRO A 106 12.01 12.23 -17.32
N SER A 107 11.69 10.96 -17.54
CA SER A 107 10.51 10.31 -16.94
C SER A 107 10.58 10.18 -15.42
N ILE A 108 11.78 10.14 -14.85
CA ILE A 108 12.01 10.05 -13.40
C ILE A 108 12.03 11.43 -12.77
N VAL A 109 12.66 12.41 -13.42
CA VAL A 109 12.60 13.81 -12.96
C VAL A 109 11.15 14.29 -12.95
N LEU A 110 10.39 14.11 -14.04
CA LEU A 110 8.96 14.45 -14.09
C LEU A 110 8.15 13.65 -13.04
N GLY A 111 8.50 12.38 -12.82
CA GLY A 111 7.89 11.54 -11.80
C GLY A 111 8.08 12.10 -10.39
N LEU A 112 9.30 12.52 -10.05
CA LEU A 112 9.64 13.13 -8.77
C LEU A 112 8.93 14.47 -8.57
N ILE A 113 9.03 15.38 -9.54
CA ILE A 113 8.41 16.70 -9.44
C ILE A 113 6.89 16.58 -9.30
N TRP A 114 6.28 15.66 -10.04
CA TRP A 114 4.86 15.37 -9.86
C TRP A 114 4.51 14.86 -8.45
N THR A 115 5.33 13.98 -7.87
CA THR A 115 5.13 13.53 -6.49
C THR A 115 5.21 14.71 -5.50
N ILE A 116 6.12 15.65 -5.73
CA ILE A 116 6.25 16.88 -4.92
C ILE A 116 5.01 17.77 -5.08
N ILE A 117 4.57 18.05 -6.32
CA ILE A 117 3.35 18.84 -6.60
C ILE A 117 2.13 18.19 -5.96
N LEU A 118 1.95 16.89 -6.15
CA LEU A 118 0.83 16.15 -5.60
C LEU A 118 0.76 16.31 -4.09
N TYR A 119 1.89 16.18 -3.39
CA TYR A 119 1.92 16.27 -1.94
C TYR A 119 1.79 17.71 -1.41
N PHE A 120 2.71 18.60 -1.80
CA PHE A 120 2.83 19.97 -1.24
C PHE A 120 1.84 20.98 -1.82
N GLN A 121 1.16 20.65 -2.90
CA GLN A 121 0.11 21.53 -3.43
C GLN A 121 -1.23 20.84 -3.37
N ILE A 122 -1.41 19.70 -4.03
CA ILE A 122 -2.75 19.16 -4.25
C ILE A 122 -3.30 18.50 -2.98
N GLU A 123 -2.55 17.58 -2.37
CA GLU A 123 -2.94 16.89 -1.14
C GLU A 123 -3.04 17.86 0.03
N GLU A 124 -2.07 18.76 0.20
CA GLU A 124 -2.13 19.77 1.25
C GLU A 124 -3.36 20.69 1.10
N LEU A 125 -3.60 21.26 -0.08
CA LEU A 125 -4.76 22.14 -0.30
C LEU A 125 -6.09 21.40 -0.16
N THR A 126 -6.17 20.17 -0.68
CA THR A 126 -7.40 19.40 -0.56
C THR A 126 -7.61 18.94 0.88
N SER A 127 -6.58 18.57 1.64
CA SER A 127 -6.71 18.21 3.06
C SER A 127 -7.24 19.35 3.95
N ASN A 128 -7.01 20.61 3.55
CA ASN A 128 -7.36 21.81 4.31
C ASN A 128 -8.72 22.44 3.94
N LEU A 129 -9.43 21.94 2.93
CA LEU A 129 -10.80 22.38 2.67
C LEU A 129 -11.67 22.07 3.90
N PRO A 130 -12.58 22.96 4.37
CA PRO A 130 -13.46 22.69 5.52
C PRO A 130 -14.33 21.43 5.32
N ALA A 131 -14.64 21.09 4.07
CA ALA A 131 -15.26 19.83 3.67
C ALA A 131 -14.36 18.58 3.88
N LEU A 132 -13.09 18.77 4.23
CA LEU A 132 -12.03 17.77 4.41
C LEU A 132 -11.36 17.83 5.81
N GLN A 133 -11.58 18.89 6.61
CA GLN A 133 -11.13 18.97 8.01
C GLN A 133 -11.90 18.07 8.99
N ALA A 134 -13.13 17.67 8.66
CA ALA A 134 -13.81 16.60 9.40
C ALA A 134 -13.09 15.23 9.27
N LEU A 135 -12.10 15.13 8.38
CA LEU A 135 -11.40 13.88 8.05
C LEU A 135 -9.94 13.83 8.58
N SER A 136 -9.51 14.79 9.41
CA SER A 136 -8.13 14.87 9.94
C SER A 136 -7.92 14.15 11.29
N SER A 137 -8.98 13.90 12.06
CA SER A 137 -8.87 13.26 13.39
C SER A 137 -9.33 11.81 13.38
N SER A 138 -8.50 10.88 12.87
CA SER A 138 -8.33 9.49 13.38
C SER A 138 -7.50 8.66 12.40
N ALA A 139 -6.19 8.95 12.32
CA ALA A 139 -5.22 7.93 11.95
C ALA A 139 -4.90 7.07 13.18
N SER A 140 -5.79 6.13 13.49
CA SER A 140 -5.41 4.90 14.19
C SER A 140 -6.46 3.82 13.97
N SER A 141 -5.99 2.68 13.45
CA SER A 141 -6.69 1.38 13.37
C SER A 141 -7.79 1.31 12.29
N VAL A 142 -7.78 0.47 11.26
CA VAL A 142 -7.02 -0.73 10.88
C VAL A 142 -7.25 -0.91 9.37
N ASP A 143 -6.21 -1.19 8.59
CA ASP A 143 -6.37 -1.73 7.23
C ASP A 143 -6.76 -3.21 7.33
N SER A 144 -7.83 -3.63 6.65
CA SER A 144 -7.73 -4.71 5.65
C SER A 144 -8.95 -4.80 4.75
N MET A 145 -8.64 -4.78 3.45
CA MET A 145 -9.52 -5.04 2.32
C MET A 145 -9.67 -6.54 2.07
N ALA A 146 -10.90 -6.97 1.76
CA ALA A 146 -11.23 -7.88 0.67
C ALA A 146 -11.56 -7.02 -0.58
N SER A 147 -11.60 -7.45 -1.84
CA SER A 147 -11.12 -8.59 -2.63
C SER A 147 -11.39 -8.18 -4.10
N SER A 148 -10.84 -8.95 -5.06
CA SER A 148 -11.37 -9.23 -6.42
C SER A 148 -11.65 -8.04 -7.39
N GLU A 149 -11.01 -7.93 -8.58
CA GLU A 149 -11.33 -8.58 -9.89
C GLU A 149 -11.85 -7.51 -10.89
N THR A 150 -11.80 -7.58 -12.23
CA THR A 150 -11.44 -8.55 -13.28
C THR A 150 -11.01 -7.79 -14.56
N GLY A 151 -10.25 -8.40 -15.50
CA GLY A 151 -10.43 -8.14 -16.94
C GLY A 151 -9.38 -7.35 -17.78
N SER A 152 -8.23 -7.98 -18.05
CA SER A 152 -7.49 -8.04 -19.35
C SER A 152 -6.71 -6.84 -19.99
N PRO A 153 -5.63 -7.14 -20.76
CA PRO A 153 -4.58 -6.17 -21.14
C PRO A 153 -4.63 -5.75 -22.63
N PRO A 154 -4.05 -4.59 -23.01
CA PRO A 154 -2.68 -4.67 -23.53
C PRO A 154 -1.79 -3.46 -23.19
N MET A 155 -0.48 -3.69 -23.28
CA MET A 155 0.60 -2.71 -23.36
C MET A 155 1.06 -2.05 -22.04
N LYS A 156 2.37 -2.18 -21.80
CA LYS A 156 3.22 -1.40 -20.87
C LYS A 156 2.57 -0.08 -20.42
N ARG A 157 1.94 -0.05 -19.24
CA ARG A 157 1.47 1.19 -18.60
C ARG A 157 1.78 1.19 -17.11
N LYS A 158 2.29 2.35 -16.67
CA LYS A 158 2.79 2.70 -15.35
C LYS A 158 1.88 2.20 -14.22
N VAL A 159 2.48 1.46 -13.27
CA VAL A 159 1.93 1.22 -11.93
C VAL A 159 1.75 2.59 -11.26
N MET A 160 0.51 3.04 -11.15
CA MET A 160 0.11 4.28 -10.49
C MET A 160 -0.39 3.91 -9.09
N THR A 161 0.32 4.38 -8.07
CA THR A 161 0.17 4.05 -6.65
C THR A 161 -1.18 4.44 -6.04
N LYS A 162 -1.79 3.53 -5.25
CA LYS A 162 -3.09 3.62 -4.53
C LYS A 162 -3.39 4.93 -3.75
N PHE A 163 -2.42 5.81 -3.51
CA PHE A 163 -2.61 7.09 -2.79
C PHE A 163 -3.14 8.23 -3.68
N GLN A 164 -2.85 8.17 -4.98
CA GLN A 164 -3.09 9.26 -5.94
C GLN A 164 -4.58 9.53 -6.24
N GLY A 165 -5.44 8.55 -5.96
CA GLY A 165 -6.87 8.60 -6.25
C GLY A 165 -7.66 9.57 -5.37
N ASN A 166 -7.22 9.81 -4.13
CA ASN A 166 -7.98 10.62 -3.18
C ASN A 166 -7.87 12.12 -3.47
N ALA A 167 -6.65 12.63 -3.68
CA ALA A 167 -6.40 14.04 -3.98
C ALA A 167 -7.00 14.47 -5.32
N LYS A 168 -6.82 13.67 -6.37
CA LYS A 168 -7.46 13.89 -7.69
C LYS A 168 -8.98 13.99 -7.55
N LYS A 169 -9.59 13.05 -6.82
CA LYS A 169 -11.05 13.03 -6.60
C LYS A 169 -11.51 14.23 -5.76
N ALA A 170 -10.72 14.67 -4.79
CA ALA A 170 -11.02 15.85 -3.97
C ALA A 170 -10.97 17.14 -4.80
N LEU A 171 -9.91 17.34 -5.58
CA LEU A 171 -9.79 18.48 -6.48
C LEU A 171 -10.92 18.48 -7.53
N LEU A 172 -11.26 17.32 -8.10
CA LEU A 172 -12.37 17.21 -9.07
C LEU A 172 -13.73 17.57 -8.42
N ARG A 173 -13.96 17.13 -7.18
CA ARG A 173 -15.17 17.50 -6.44
C ARG A 173 -15.23 19.01 -6.19
N TRP A 174 -14.11 19.63 -5.82
CA TRP A 174 -14.06 21.07 -5.61
C TRP A 174 -14.42 21.83 -6.89
N VAL A 175 -13.85 21.44 -8.04
CA VAL A 175 -14.24 22.02 -9.34
C VAL A 175 -15.74 21.82 -9.58
N GLN A 176 -16.27 20.64 -9.29
CA GLN A 176 -17.68 20.33 -9.52
C GLN A 176 -18.65 21.11 -8.59
N SER A 177 -18.25 21.35 -7.34
CA SER A 177 -19.04 22.16 -6.41
C SER A 177 -18.98 23.65 -6.74
N THR A 178 -17.81 24.13 -7.15
CA THR A 178 -17.54 25.54 -7.43
C THR A 178 -18.15 25.97 -8.76
N ALA A 179 -17.91 25.22 -9.83
CA ALA A 179 -18.09 25.70 -11.19
C ALA A 179 -19.26 25.07 -11.97
N THR A 180 -19.71 23.85 -11.62
CA THR A 180 -20.55 23.07 -12.54
C THR A 180 -22.03 22.94 -12.19
N LYS A 181 -22.38 22.89 -10.89
CA LYS A 181 -23.76 22.59 -10.48
C LYS A 181 -24.79 23.67 -10.88
N ARG A 182 -24.38 24.94 -10.96
CA ARG A 182 -25.27 26.07 -11.30
C ARG A 182 -25.42 26.33 -12.80
N LEU A 183 -24.43 25.91 -13.61
CA LEU A 183 -24.36 26.22 -15.04
C LEU A 183 -24.63 25.01 -15.95
N GLY A 184 -24.87 23.82 -15.38
CA GLY A 184 -25.17 22.60 -16.12
C GLY A 184 -23.97 22.05 -16.92
N ILE A 185 -22.75 22.46 -16.59
CA ILE A 185 -21.52 22.08 -17.30
C ILE A 185 -20.95 20.83 -16.65
N GLU A 186 -20.61 19.79 -17.39
CA GLU A 186 -20.17 18.52 -16.78
C GLU A 186 -18.66 18.33 -16.89
N VAL A 187 -17.94 18.38 -15.76
CA VAL A 187 -16.49 18.11 -15.70
C VAL A 187 -16.25 16.73 -15.10
N LYS A 188 -15.76 15.78 -15.89
CA LYS A 188 -15.62 14.36 -15.50
C LYS A 188 -14.19 13.94 -15.19
N ASP A 189 -13.22 14.68 -15.72
CA ASP A 189 -11.80 14.34 -15.70
C ASP A 189 -10.93 15.61 -15.64
N PHE A 190 -9.61 15.43 -15.61
CA PHE A 190 -8.63 16.52 -15.79
C PHE A 190 -7.98 16.47 -17.18
N GLY A 191 -8.66 15.91 -18.18
CA GLY A 191 -8.19 15.78 -19.56
C GLY A 191 -9.18 16.45 -20.52
N VAL A 192 -9.95 15.64 -21.25
CA VAL A 192 -10.83 16.09 -22.34
C VAL A 192 -11.89 17.08 -21.85
N SER A 193 -12.36 16.98 -20.60
CA SER A 193 -13.35 17.91 -20.02
C SER A 193 -12.86 19.37 -20.01
N TRP A 194 -11.55 19.61 -20.08
CA TRP A 194 -10.93 20.94 -20.02
C TRP A 194 -10.52 21.48 -21.39
N ARG A 195 -10.53 20.63 -22.43
CA ARG A 195 -10.05 20.96 -23.78
C ARG A 195 -10.75 22.17 -24.38
N SER A 196 -12.05 22.34 -24.12
CA SER A 196 -12.85 23.43 -24.70
C SER A 196 -12.64 24.79 -24.05
N GLY A 197 -11.90 24.86 -22.93
CA GLY A 197 -11.74 26.08 -22.13
C GLY A 197 -12.96 26.45 -21.27
N VAL A 198 -14.14 25.87 -21.55
CA VAL A 198 -15.40 26.16 -20.83
C VAL A 198 -15.29 25.84 -19.34
N ALA A 199 -14.59 24.76 -18.97
CA ALA A 199 -14.39 24.39 -17.57
C ALA A 199 -13.56 25.43 -16.80
N PHE A 200 -12.51 25.99 -17.42
CA PHE A 200 -11.72 27.07 -16.80
C PHE A 200 -12.56 28.33 -16.60
N HIS A 201 -13.31 28.73 -17.63
CA HIS A 201 -14.24 29.85 -17.56
C HIS A 201 -15.32 29.68 -16.49
N SER A 202 -15.81 28.45 -16.31
CA SER A 202 -16.80 28.17 -15.27
C SER A 202 -16.23 28.34 -13.86
N VAL A 203 -14.95 27.98 -13.65
CA VAL A 203 -14.27 28.21 -12.37
C VAL A 203 -14.04 29.71 -12.15
N ILE A 204 -13.60 30.44 -13.18
CA ILE A 204 -13.42 31.90 -13.11
C ILE A 204 -14.75 32.60 -12.81
N HIS A 205 -15.82 32.27 -13.53
CA HIS A 205 -17.16 32.81 -13.32
C HIS A 205 -17.69 32.50 -11.91
N ALA A 206 -17.37 31.33 -11.35
CA ALA A 206 -17.76 30.99 -9.98
C ALA A 206 -17.00 31.79 -8.92
N ILE A 207 -15.75 32.16 -9.19
CA ILE A 207 -14.93 33.02 -8.34
C ILE A 207 -15.36 34.48 -8.44
N ARG A 208 -15.59 34.95 -9.67
CA ARG A 208 -15.91 36.33 -9.99
C ARG A 208 -16.78 36.39 -11.26
N PRO A 209 -18.13 36.41 -11.13
CA PRO A 209 -19.06 36.27 -12.25
C PRO A 209 -18.91 37.33 -13.35
N GLU A 210 -18.56 38.56 -12.99
CA GLU A 210 -18.46 39.71 -13.89
C GLU A 210 -17.28 39.63 -14.87
N LEU A 211 -16.31 38.75 -14.64
CA LEU A 211 -15.17 38.56 -15.54
C LEU A 211 -15.51 37.71 -16.78
N VAL A 212 -16.63 36.98 -16.76
CA VAL A 212 -16.91 35.95 -17.78
C VAL A 212 -18.37 36.00 -18.22
N ASP A 213 -18.58 36.20 -19.52
CA ASP A 213 -19.86 35.98 -20.18
C ASP A 213 -19.93 34.54 -20.73
N MET A 214 -20.66 33.67 -20.01
CA MET A 214 -20.81 32.26 -20.37
C MET A 214 -21.56 32.04 -21.69
N ASP A 215 -22.36 32.99 -22.18
CA ASP A 215 -23.07 32.86 -23.46
C ASP A 215 -22.14 33.08 -24.66
N ILE A 216 -21.11 33.91 -24.48
CA ILE A 216 -20.06 34.11 -25.48
C ILE A 216 -19.09 32.92 -25.45
N VAL A 217 -18.68 32.46 -24.27
CA VAL A 217 -17.75 31.32 -24.09
C VAL A 217 -18.24 30.05 -24.80
N ARG A 218 -19.56 29.77 -24.78
CA ARG A 218 -20.14 28.59 -25.45
C ARG A 218 -20.07 28.63 -26.99
N LYS A 219 -19.83 29.81 -27.59
CA LYS A 219 -19.82 30.01 -29.05
C LYS A 219 -18.42 30.18 -29.65
N ARG A 220 -17.42 30.47 -28.82
CA ARG A 220 -16.00 30.67 -29.22
C ARG A 220 -15.28 29.35 -29.46
N SER A 221 -14.15 29.40 -30.17
CA SER A 221 -13.29 28.24 -30.35
C SER A 221 -12.57 27.85 -29.05
N ASN A 222 -12.15 26.58 -28.94
CA ASN A 222 -11.37 26.09 -27.80
C ASN A 222 -10.14 26.97 -27.51
N ARG A 223 -9.43 27.35 -28.58
CA ARG A 223 -8.16 28.09 -28.49
C ARG A 223 -8.36 29.49 -27.93
N GLU A 224 -9.39 30.19 -28.40
CA GLU A 224 -9.75 31.51 -27.89
C GLU A 224 -10.22 31.45 -26.43
N ASN A 225 -11.05 30.45 -26.09
CA ASN A 225 -11.52 30.26 -24.72
C ASN A 225 -10.36 29.99 -23.75
N LEU A 226 -9.40 29.15 -24.13
CA LEU A 226 -8.23 28.84 -23.31
C LEU A 226 -7.32 30.05 -23.12
N GLU A 227 -7.02 30.79 -24.20
CA GLU A 227 -6.16 31.99 -24.12
C GLU A 227 -6.78 33.06 -23.22
N GLU A 228 -8.08 33.32 -23.39
CA GLU A 228 -8.81 34.27 -22.54
C GLU A 228 -8.85 33.79 -21.08
N ALA A 229 -9.21 32.53 -20.82
CA ALA A 229 -9.30 32.02 -19.45
C ALA A 229 -7.95 32.15 -18.71
N PHE A 230 -6.83 31.84 -19.38
CA PHE A 230 -5.50 31.96 -18.79
C PHE A 230 -5.11 33.43 -18.60
N SER A 231 -5.44 34.31 -19.54
CA SER A 231 -5.18 35.76 -19.43
C SER A 231 -5.98 36.41 -18.30
N VAL A 232 -7.26 36.07 -18.17
CA VAL A 232 -8.13 36.57 -17.10
C VAL A 232 -7.66 36.05 -15.73
N ALA A 233 -7.31 34.76 -15.65
CA ALA A 233 -6.79 34.19 -14.40
C ALA A 233 -5.48 34.87 -13.95
N GLU A 234 -4.58 35.19 -14.87
CA GLU A 234 -3.32 35.87 -14.56
C GLU A 234 -3.52 37.35 -14.19
N ASN A 235 -4.24 38.10 -15.02
CA ASN A 235 -4.37 39.55 -14.88
C ASN A 235 -5.36 39.96 -13.78
N GLU A 236 -6.48 39.25 -13.64
CA GLU A 236 -7.59 39.65 -12.76
C GLU A 236 -7.67 38.84 -11.46
N LEU A 237 -7.19 37.60 -11.47
CA LEU A 237 -7.22 36.70 -10.31
C LEU A 237 -5.85 36.46 -9.66
N GLY A 238 -4.76 36.91 -10.30
CA GLY A 238 -3.39 36.75 -9.80
C GLY A 238 -2.90 35.30 -9.78
N ILE A 239 -3.43 34.45 -10.66
CA ILE A 239 -3.08 33.03 -10.80
C ILE A 239 -2.04 32.88 -11.93
N PRO A 240 -0.76 32.56 -11.63
CA PRO A 240 0.30 32.50 -12.63
C PRO A 240 0.01 31.51 -13.75
N ARG A 241 0.14 31.94 -15.01
CA ARG A 241 -0.11 31.10 -16.18
C ARG A 241 0.90 29.94 -16.27
N LEU A 242 0.44 28.71 -16.04
CA LEU A 242 1.29 27.51 -16.19
C LEU A 242 1.09 26.76 -17.51
N LEU A 243 -0.08 26.92 -18.14
CA LEU A 243 -0.46 26.21 -19.36
C LEU A 243 -0.54 27.17 -20.53
N ASP A 244 -0.26 26.65 -21.72
CA ASP A 244 -0.44 27.34 -22.99
C ASP A 244 -1.62 26.70 -23.74
N PRO A 245 -2.45 27.45 -24.50
CA PRO A 245 -3.63 26.91 -25.15
C PRO A 245 -3.36 25.74 -26.10
N GLU A 246 -2.21 25.75 -26.78
CA GLU A 246 -1.75 24.64 -27.62
C GLU A 246 -1.46 23.34 -26.86
N ASP A 247 -1.16 23.43 -25.56
CA ASP A 247 -0.86 22.28 -24.71
C ASP A 247 -2.13 21.59 -24.19
N VAL A 248 -3.27 22.29 -24.27
CA VAL A 248 -4.57 21.82 -23.78
C VAL A 248 -5.54 21.51 -24.93
N ASP A 249 -5.50 22.26 -26.03
CA ASP A 249 -6.33 21.98 -27.22
C ASP A 249 -5.72 20.89 -28.10
N VAL A 250 -5.59 19.69 -27.51
CA VAL A 250 -5.14 18.44 -28.14
C VAL A 250 -6.13 17.33 -27.80
N ASP A 251 -6.09 16.21 -28.54
CA ASP A 251 -7.06 15.13 -28.34
C ASP A 251 -7.00 14.46 -26.95
N LYS A 252 -5.81 14.43 -26.33
CA LYS A 252 -5.59 13.86 -24.99
C LYS A 252 -4.70 14.76 -24.15
N PRO A 253 -5.27 15.82 -23.55
CA PRO A 253 -4.53 16.74 -22.70
C PRO A 253 -3.91 16.02 -21.49
N ASP A 254 -2.73 16.47 -21.06
CA ASP A 254 -2.03 15.85 -19.93
C ASP A 254 -2.70 16.20 -18.59
N GLU A 255 -3.25 15.18 -17.93
CA GLU A 255 -4.02 15.39 -16.69
C GLU A 255 -3.20 15.98 -15.54
N LYS A 256 -1.91 15.64 -15.45
CA LYS A 256 -1.06 16.13 -14.37
C LYS A 256 -0.82 17.62 -14.50
N SER A 257 -0.60 18.09 -15.73
CA SER A 257 -0.40 19.50 -16.05
C SER A 257 -1.67 20.31 -15.76
N ILE A 258 -2.85 19.81 -16.16
CA ILE A 258 -4.14 20.44 -15.84
C ILE A 258 -4.39 20.46 -14.34
N MET A 259 -4.20 19.35 -13.62
CA MET A 259 -4.35 19.30 -12.16
C MET A 259 -3.44 20.31 -11.45
N THR A 260 -2.19 20.45 -11.91
CA THR A 260 -1.21 21.39 -11.35
C THR A 260 -1.70 22.83 -11.47
N TYR A 261 -2.27 23.20 -12.62
CA TYR A 261 -2.80 24.53 -12.85
C TYR A 261 -4.12 24.79 -12.09
N VAL A 262 -5.07 23.85 -12.14
CA VAL A 262 -6.36 23.96 -11.43
C VAL A 262 -6.18 24.05 -9.92
N ALA A 263 -5.19 23.35 -9.35
CA ALA A 263 -4.88 23.47 -7.93
C ALA A 263 -4.42 24.87 -7.51
N GLN A 264 -3.99 25.74 -8.44
CA GLN A 264 -3.74 27.14 -8.12
C GLN A 264 -5.02 27.94 -7.85
N PHE A 265 -6.09 27.67 -8.61
CA PHE A 265 -7.39 28.29 -8.35
C PHE A 265 -7.89 27.94 -6.94
N LEU A 266 -7.80 26.67 -6.55
CA LEU A 266 -8.13 26.24 -5.20
C LEU A 266 -7.25 26.92 -4.13
N LYS A 267 -5.96 27.10 -4.41
CA LYS A 267 -5.03 27.78 -3.49
C LYS A 267 -5.39 29.23 -3.24
N HIS A 268 -5.73 29.96 -4.30
CA HIS A 268 -6.01 31.40 -4.22
C HIS A 268 -7.46 31.67 -3.78
N TYR A 269 -8.41 30.80 -4.16
CA TYR A 269 -9.83 30.95 -3.90
C TYR A 269 -10.44 29.64 -3.36
N PRO A 270 -10.15 29.27 -2.10
CA PRO A 270 -10.63 28.02 -1.52
C PRO A 270 -12.15 27.98 -1.33
N ASP A 271 -12.78 29.13 -1.04
CA ASP A 271 -14.22 29.32 -0.90
C ASP A 271 -14.69 30.59 -1.65
N PRO A 272 -15.02 30.48 -2.95
CA PRO A 272 -15.38 31.62 -3.79
C PRO A 272 -16.71 32.32 -3.43
N HIS A 273 -17.34 31.98 -2.30
CA HIS A 273 -18.60 32.58 -1.84
C HIS A 273 -18.48 33.45 -0.57
N GLN A 274 -17.27 33.71 -0.07
CA GLN A 274 -17.07 34.58 1.11
C GLN A 274 -16.52 35.97 0.78
N SER A 275 -16.27 36.30 -0.49
CA SER A 275 -15.65 37.57 -0.87
C SER A 275 -16.60 38.55 -1.53
N GLU A 276 -17.81 38.77 -0.99
CA GLU A 276 -18.49 40.07 -1.08
C GLU A 276 -19.36 40.31 0.17
N THR A 277 -19.13 41.46 0.79
CA THR A 277 -20.00 42.19 1.72
C THR A 277 -20.31 41.61 3.11
N ASP A 278 -19.61 42.20 4.08
CA ASP A 278 -20.09 42.50 5.42
C ASP A 278 -21.48 43.16 5.34
N GLY A 279 -22.52 42.52 5.88
CA GLY A 279 -23.86 43.08 6.00
C GLY A 279 -24.97 42.23 5.35
N GLN A 280 -25.80 41.66 6.24
CA GLN A 280 -27.11 41.04 6.02
C GLN A 280 -27.12 39.54 5.65
N GLN A 281 -27.46 38.77 6.69
CA GLN A 281 -28.01 37.43 6.60
C GLN A 281 -29.24 37.45 5.68
N GLU A 282 -29.14 36.78 4.53
CA GLU A 282 -30.28 36.10 3.94
C GLU A 282 -29.92 34.62 3.77
N GLU A 283 -30.58 33.80 4.58
CA GLU A 283 -30.57 32.35 4.51
C GLU A 283 -31.08 31.88 3.14
N VAL A 284 -30.45 30.84 2.58
CA VAL A 284 -31.11 29.93 1.64
C VAL A 284 -31.33 28.58 2.34
N PRO A 285 -32.49 28.38 3.01
CA PRO A 285 -32.87 27.14 3.64
C PRO A 285 -33.83 26.37 2.71
N SER A 286 -33.44 25.19 2.21
CA SER A 286 -34.42 24.24 1.67
C SER A 286 -33.98 22.78 1.86
N ASP A 287 -32.82 22.38 1.33
CA ASP A 287 -32.52 20.94 1.26
C ASP A 287 -31.99 20.31 2.56
N LYS A 288 -31.15 21.02 3.33
CA LYS A 288 -30.66 20.50 4.63
C LYS A 288 -31.76 20.45 5.69
N SER A 289 -32.65 21.44 5.69
CA SER A 289 -33.80 21.49 6.62
C SER A 289 -34.78 20.34 6.34
N LEU A 290 -35.09 20.09 5.06
CA LEU A 290 -35.95 18.98 4.65
C LEU A 290 -35.35 17.62 5.02
N PHE A 291 -34.06 17.39 4.76
CA PHE A 291 -33.38 16.13 5.08
C PHE A 291 -33.38 15.83 6.59
N LEU A 292 -33.06 16.82 7.43
CA LEU A 292 -33.10 16.69 8.89
C LEU A 292 -34.52 16.49 9.42
N SER A 293 -35.51 17.13 8.80
CA SER A 293 -36.93 16.93 9.13
C SER A 293 -37.37 15.49 8.87
N VAL A 294 -37.01 14.92 7.72
CA VAL A 294 -37.33 13.52 7.37
C VAL A 294 -36.65 12.53 8.32
N LEU A 295 -35.37 12.71 8.66
CA LEU A 295 -34.70 11.85 9.65
C LEU A 295 -35.37 11.90 11.02
N ARG A 296 -35.82 13.08 11.45
CA ARG A 296 -36.56 13.24 12.71
C ARG A 296 -37.92 12.56 12.66
N GLU A 297 -38.65 12.66 11.56
CA GLU A 297 -39.93 11.97 11.35
C GLU A 297 -39.75 10.44 11.43
N VAL A 298 -38.72 9.90 10.77
CA VAL A 298 -38.40 8.48 10.81
C VAL A 298 -38.07 8.04 12.24
N LYS A 299 -37.29 8.83 12.98
CA LYS A 299 -37.00 8.51 14.39
C LYS A 299 -38.28 8.45 15.24
N ILE A 300 -39.15 9.45 15.12
CA ILE A 300 -40.42 9.50 15.88
C ILE A 300 -41.28 8.28 15.53
N TRP A 301 -41.33 7.92 14.25
CA TRP A 301 -42.05 6.73 13.79
C TRP A 301 -41.47 5.43 14.38
N LEU A 302 -40.14 5.28 14.45
CA LEU A 302 -39.49 4.13 15.10
C LEU A 302 -39.80 4.07 16.60
N ASP A 303 -39.69 5.19 17.30
CA ASP A 303 -40.00 5.28 18.73
C ASP A 303 -41.49 4.92 18.99
N GLN A 304 -42.38 5.27 18.07
CA GLN A 304 -43.80 4.92 18.16
C GLN A 304 -44.04 3.44 17.84
N LEU A 305 -43.43 2.93 16.78
CA LEU A 305 -43.49 1.52 16.39
C LEU A 305 -43.01 0.63 17.54
N GLU A 306 -41.92 0.98 18.21
CA GLU A 306 -41.42 0.24 19.38
C GLU A 306 -42.44 0.21 20.53
N ARG A 307 -43.07 1.35 20.86
CA ARG A 307 -44.11 1.40 21.90
C ARG A 307 -45.35 0.57 21.54
N ASP A 308 -45.69 0.50 20.25
CA ASP A 308 -46.82 -0.29 19.77
C ASP A 308 -46.48 -1.79 19.76
N LEU A 309 -45.24 -2.15 19.38
CA LEU A 309 -44.70 -3.50 19.48
C LEU A 309 -44.74 -4.03 20.91
N LEU A 310 -44.28 -3.24 21.89
CA LEU A 310 -44.28 -3.64 23.31
C LEU A 310 -45.71 -3.87 23.84
N ARG A 311 -46.66 -3.04 23.43
CA ARG A 311 -48.08 -3.23 23.78
C ARG A 311 -48.67 -4.48 23.16
N ALA A 312 -48.37 -4.75 21.89
CA ALA A 312 -48.83 -5.96 21.20
C ALA A 312 -48.19 -7.24 21.80
N GLN A 313 -46.93 -7.19 22.22
CA GLN A 313 -46.26 -8.31 22.90
C GLN A 313 -46.90 -8.65 24.25
N GLY A 314 -47.32 -7.63 24.99
CA GLY A 314 -47.95 -7.78 26.31
C GLY A 314 -49.43 -8.16 26.28
N SER A 315 -50.07 -8.30 25.10
CA SER A 315 -51.48 -8.69 25.01
C SER A 315 -51.68 -10.15 25.47
N GLU A 316 -52.84 -10.47 26.04
CA GLU A 316 -53.22 -11.86 26.39
C GLU A 316 -53.92 -12.59 25.23
N GLU A 317 -53.62 -12.20 23.99
CA GLU A 317 -54.23 -12.77 22.79
C GLU A 317 -53.68 -14.15 22.43
N SER A 318 -54.37 -14.85 21.52
CA SER A 318 -53.93 -16.18 21.05
C SER A 318 -52.61 -16.11 20.27
N LEU A 319 -51.88 -17.22 20.16
CA LEU A 319 -50.64 -17.29 19.37
C LEU A 319 -50.86 -16.89 17.90
N THR A 320 -52.01 -17.22 17.34
CA THR A 320 -52.38 -16.84 15.96
C THR A 320 -52.47 -15.33 15.83
N ASP A 321 -53.18 -14.67 16.74
CA ASP A 321 -53.39 -13.22 16.71
C ASP A 321 -52.06 -12.47 16.94
N LYS A 322 -51.24 -12.96 17.87
CA LYS A 322 -49.89 -12.43 18.13
C LYS A 322 -48.99 -12.55 16.90
N TYR A 323 -49.05 -13.67 16.18
CA TYR A 323 -48.26 -13.84 14.95
C TYR A 323 -48.77 -12.94 13.82
N GLN A 324 -50.09 -12.75 13.67
CA GLN A 324 -50.66 -11.79 12.72
C GLN A 324 -50.24 -10.35 13.01
N ALA A 325 -50.25 -9.96 14.28
CA ALA A 325 -49.75 -8.66 14.71
C ALA A 325 -48.26 -8.50 14.35
N PHE A 326 -47.42 -9.48 14.71
CA PHE A 326 -46.00 -9.49 14.34
C PHE A 326 -45.77 -9.33 12.83
N LYS A 327 -46.47 -10.12 12.01
CA LYS A 327 -46.36 -10.03 10.55
C LYS A 327 -46.74 -8.65 10.04
N SER A 328 -47.80 -8.07 10.59
CA SER A 328 -48.26 -6.72 10.22
C SER A 328 -47.19 -5.67 10.53
N PHE A 329 -46.59 -5.72 11.72
CA PHE A 329 -45.48 -4.83 12.08
C PHE A 329 -44.22 -5.08 11.25
N ARG A 330 -43.87 -6.33 10.95
CA ARG A 330 -42.74 -6.69 10.07
C ARG A 330 -42.92 -6.12 8.66
N VAL A 331 -44.12 -6.20 8.10
CA VAL A 331 -44.44 -5.60 6.80
C VAL A 331 -44.29 -4.08 6.84
N GLN A 332 -44.80 -3.41 7.88
CA GLN A 332 -44.64 -1.96 8.06
C GLN A 332 -43.15 -1.57 8.16
N TYR A 333 -42.37 -2.31 8.95
CA TYR A 333 -40.93 -2.13 9.10
C TYR A 333 -40.19 -2.29 7.77
N GLU A 334 -40.41 -3.38 7.04
CA GLU A 334 -39.73 -3.62 5.75
C GLU A 334 -40.16 -2.61 4.67
N MET A 335 -41.43 -2.21 4.64
CA MET A 335 -41.92 -1.19 3.72
C MET A 335 -41.25 0.15 3.98
N ARG A 336 -41.15 0.56 5.25
CA ARG A 336 -40.47 1.79 5.63
C ARG A 336 -38.96 1.69 5.39
N LYS A 337 -38.34 0.54 5.67
CA LYS A 337 -36.92 0.26 5.39
C LYS A 337 -36.58 0.58 3.94
N LYS A 338 -37.33 0.02 2.99
CA LYS A 338 -37.14 0.25 1.55
C LYS A 338 -37.28 1.73 1.15
N GLN A 339 -38.18 2.47 1.79
CA GLN A 339 -38.36 3.91 1.52
C GLN A 339 -37.18 4.75 1.99
N ILE A 340 -36.51 4.35 3.07
CA ILE A 340 -35.46 5.14 3.71
C ILE A 340 -34.06 4.56 3.56
N GLU A 341 -33.91 3.41 2.91
CA GLU A 341 -32.63 2.68 2.79
C GLU A 341 -31.55 3.56 2.17
N SER A 342 -31.92 4.39 1.18
CA SER A 342 -31.04 5.39 0.57
C SER A 342 -30.70 6.56 1.51
N LEU A 343 -31.59 6.90 2.46
CA LEU A 343 -31.40 7.96 3.45
C LEU A 343 -30.54 7.51 4.64
N LEU A 344 -30.45 6.20 4.88
CA LEU A 344 -29.53 5.60 5.85
C LEU A 344 -28.21 5.14 5.20
N GLN A 345 -28.01 5.44 3.91
CA GLN A 345 -26.67 5.38 3.33
C GLN A 345 -25.82 6.52 3.91
N PRO A 346 -24.52 6.28 4.15
CA PRO A 346 -23.61 7.32 4.58
C PRO A 346 -23.70 8.55 3.67
N VAL A 347 -24.17 9.68 4.22
CA VAL A 347 -24.14 10.96 3.49
C VAL A 347 -22.70 11.42 3.27
N HIS A 348 -21.78 10.91 4.11
CA HIS A 348 -20.34 11.19 4.08
C HIS A 348 -19.55 10.01 3.47
N ARG A 349 -18.44 10.32 2.79
CA ARG A 349 -17.62 9.34 2.05
C ARG A 349 -16.65 8.52 2.91
N ASP A 350 -16.67 8.72 4.22
CA ASP A 350 -16.00 7.88 5.23
C ASP A 350 -16.80 6.63 5.60
N GLY A 351 -17.97 6.44 4.98
CA GLY A 351 -18.88 5.33 5.30
C GLY A 351 -19.58 5.53 6.65
N LYS A 352 -19.42 6.69 7.30
CA LYS A 352 -20.05 7.01 8.58
C LYS A 352 -21.30 7.84 8.36
N LEU A 353 -22.28 7.55 9.21
CA LEU A 353 -23.55 8.26 9.23
C LEU A 353 -23.36 9.61 9.91
N SER A 354 -24.11 10.62 9.50
CA SER A 354 -24.25 11.84 10.31
C SER A 354 -24.77 11.49 11.70
N VAL A 355 -24.62 12.38 12.69
CA VAL A 355 -25.15 12.13 14.04
C VAL A 355 -26.65 11.78 13.99
N ASP A 356 -27.45 12.53 13.22
CA ASP A 356 -28.88 12.25 13.06
C ASP A 356 -29.14 10.91 12.36
N GLN A 357 -28.39 10.59 11.29
CA GLN A 357 -28.49 9.29 10.62
C GLN A 357 -28.06 8.14 11.53
N ALA A 358 -27.05 8.33 12.37
CA ALA A 358 -26.55 7.33 13.32
C ALA A 358 -27.58 7.09 14.43
N VAL A 359 -28.23 8.15 14.93
CA VAL A 359 -29.34 8.03 15.88
C VAL A 359 -30.51 7.28 15.27
N VAL A 360 -30.89 7.61 14.01
CA VAL A 360 -31.94 6.87 13.31
C VAL A 360 -31.52 5.42 13.08
N LYS A 361 -30.29 5.14 12.62
CA LYS A 361 -29.79 3.78 12.46
C LYS A 361 -29.76 3.01 13.78
N GLN A 362 -29.34 3.63 14.87
CA GLN A 362 -29.36 3.00 16.19
C GLN A 362 -30.78 2.64 16.63
N ALA A 363 -31.74 3.55 16.44
CA ALA A 363 -33.15 3.26 16.70
C ALA A 363 -33.68 2.13 15.78
N TRP A 364 -33.24 2.13 14.52
CA TRP A 364 -33.58 1.12 13.53
C TRP A 364 -33.05 -0.26 13.93
N ASP A 365 -31.77 -0.33 14.31
CA ASP A 365 -31.11 -1.54 14.80
C ASP A 365 -31.78 -2.03 16.08
N HIS A 366 -32.21 -1.12 16.98
CA HIS A 366 -32.96 -1.48 18.18
C HIS A 366 -34.30 -2.14 17.84
N VAL A 367 -35.11 -1.53 16.98
CA VAL A 367 -36.39 -2.11 16.52
C VAL A 367 -36.16 -3.42 15.78
N SER A 368 -35.09 -3.53 14.98
CA SER A 368 -34.70 -4.75 14.26
C SER A 368 -34.44 -5.91 15.24
N VAL A 369 -33.65 -5.66 16.28
CA VAL A 369 -33.38 -6.64 17.34
C VAL A 369 -34.66 -7.02 18.07
N ARG A 370 -35.53 -6.05 18.41
CA ARG A 370 -36.81 -6.31 19.07
C ARG A 370 -37.75 -7.17 18.22
N LEU A 371 -37.85 -6.90 16.92
CA LEU A 371 -38.65 -7.72 15.99
C LEU A 371 -38.08 -9.14 15.88
N LEU A 372 -36.75 -9.28 15.81
CA LEU A 372 -36.09 -10.58 15.78
C LEU A 372 -36.34 -11.36 17.08
N ASP A 373 -36.20 -10.73 18.24
CA ASP A 373 -36.47 -11.34 19.54
C ASP A 373 -37.92 -11.77 19.67
N TRP A 374 -38.87 -10.95 19.17
CA TRP A 374 -40.28 -11.32 19.15
C TRP A 374 -40.52 -12.54 18.28
N HIS A 375 -39.92 -12.57 17.08
CA HIS A 375 -40.04 -13.70 16.17
C HIS A 375 -39.48 -14.99 16.80
N ILE A 376 -38.29 -14.90 17.41
CA ILE A 376 -37.67 -16.00 18.15
C ILE A 376 -38.61 -16.49 19.27
N HIS A 377 -39.24 -15.57 20.00
CA HIS A 377 -40.17 -15.92 21.06
C HIS A 377 -41.44 -16.61 20.53
N LEU A 378 -42.03 -16.10 19.45
CA LEU A 378 -43.21 -16.68 18.81
C LEU A 378 -42.92 -18.09 18.28
N ASP A 379 -41.78 -18.28 17.64
CA ASP A 379 -41.33 -19.59 17.15
C ASP A 379 -41.04 -20.56 18.29
N LYS A 380 -40.34 -20.11 19.34
CA LYS A 380 -40.08 -20.93 20.55
C LYS A 380 -41.35 -21.33 21.30
N SER A 381 -42.40 -20.51 21.20
CA SER A 381 -43.68 -20.75 21.87
C SER A 381 -44.57 -21.76 21.12
N LEU A 382 -44.15 -22.23 19.94
CA LEU A 382 -44.86 -23.25 19.19
C LEU A 382 -44.87 -24.61 19.92
N PRO A 383 -45.96 -25.39 19.79
CA PRO A 383 -46.14 -26.63 20.53
C PRO A 383 -45.13 -27.73 20.14
N GLY A 384 -44.70 -28.49 21.15
CA GLY A 384 -43.90 -29.70 20.99
C GLY A 384 -42.58 -29.47 20.24
N PRO A 385 -42.21 -30.30 19.27
CA PRO A 385 -40.92 -30.19 18.57
C PRO A 385 -40.79 -28.92 17.70
N LEU A 386 -41.89 -28.24 17.35
CA LEU A 386 -41.82 -27.01 16.55
C LEU A 386 -41.08 -25.88 17.29
N GLY A 387 -41.26 -25.74 18.61
CA GLY A 387 -40.53 -24.73 19.39
C GLY A 387 -39.02 -24.92 19.35
N VAL A 388 -38.57 -26.18 19.43
CA VAL A 388 -37.15 -26.57 19.31
C VAL A 388 -36.63 -26.29 17.89
N ILE A 389 -37.42 -26.64 16.88
CA ILE A 389 -37.09 -26.41 15.47
C ILE A 389 -36.98 -24.92 15.18
N GLY A 390 -37.92 -24.09 15.63
CA GLY A 390 -37.88 -22.64 15.47
C GLY A 390 -36.65 -22.01 16.12
N ALA A 391 -36.32 -22.43 17.36
CA ALA A 391 -35.09 -22.00 18.03
C ALA A 391 -33.82 -22.41 17.28
N TRP A 392 -33.80 -23.62 16.71
CA TRP A 392 -32.68 -24.08 15.87
C TRP A 392 -32.60 -23.32 14.56
N LEU A 393 -33.73 -23.03 13.89
CA LEU A 393 -33.78 -22.35 12.61
C LEU A 393 -33.17 -20.96 12.70
N HIS A 394 -33.49 -20.20 13.74
CA HIS A 394 -32.85 -18.90 14.02
C HIS A 394 -31.34 -19.01 14.22
N ARG A 395 -30.86 -20.03 14.94
CA ARG A 395 -29.40 -20.25 15.12
C ARG A 395 -28.73 -20.58 13.79
N ALA A 396 -29.35 -21.40 12.96
CA ALA A 396 -28.83 -21.75 11.65
C ALA A 396 -28.78 -20.52 10.72
N GLU A 397 -29.84 -19.71 10.68
CA GLU A 397 -29.86 -18.48 9.88
C GLU A 397 -28.82 -17.45 10.34
N LEU A 398 -28.63 -17.32 11.66
CA LEU A 398 -27.61 -16.44 12.21
C LEU A 398 -26.21 -16.88 11.75
N SER A 399 -25.90 -18.18 11.82
CA SER A 399 -24.61 -18.72 11.34
C SER A 399 -24.37 -18.41 9.86
N LEU A 400 -25.40 -18.54 9.01
CA LEU A 400 -25.29 -18.28 7.57
C LEU A 400 -25.20 -16.79 7.20
N ARG A 401 -25.54 -15.89 8.12
CA ARG A 401 -25.49 -14.43 7.95
C ARG A 401 -24.37 -13.78 8.75
N GLU A 402 -23.55 -14.57 9.43
CA GLU A 402 -22.51 -14.05 10.32
C GLU A 402 -21.33 -13.49 9.52
N ASP A 403 -21.06 -12.20 9.72
CA ASP A 403 -19.87 -11.55 9.19
C ASP A 403 -18.65 -11.86 10.08
N ILE A 404 -17.53 -12.21 9.45
CA ILE A 404 -16.29 -12.51 10.17
C ILE A 404 -15.41 -11.25 10.23
N PRO A 405 -15.00 -10.78 11.43
CA PRO A 405 -14.05 -9.69 11.54
C PRO A 405 -12.66 -10.14 11.08
N ILE A 406 -12.14 -9.51 10.02
CA ILE A 406 -10.78 -9.72 9.54
C ILE A 406 -9.80 -8.98 10.46
N GLN A 407 -8.85 -9.72 11.04
CA GLN A 407 -7.79 -9.15 11.87
C GLN A 407 -6.57 -8.76 11.03
N GLN A 408 -5.69 -7.91 11.57
CA GLN A 408 -4.42 -7.59 10.91
C GLN A 408 -3.52 -8.83 10.78
N ALA A 409 -3.52 -9.70 11.80
CA ALA A 409 -2.79 -10.95 11.76
C ALA A 409 -3.59 -12.03 11.01
N HIS A 410 -3.01 -12.55 9.94
CA HIS A 410 -3.65 -13.61 9.13
C HIS A 410 -3.85 -14.91 9.92
N GLU A 411 -2.95 -15.24 10.85
CA GLU A 411 -3.08 -16.43 11.71
C GLU A 411 -4.29 -16.33 12.64
N GLU A 412 -4.47 -15.17 13.29
CA GLU A 412 -5.64 -14.91 14.14
C GLU A 412 -6.94 -14.98 13.34
N THR A 413 -6.95 -14.41 12.13
CA THR A 413 -8.09 -14.47 11.22
C THR A 413 -8.43 -15.92 10.86
N ALA A 414 -7.43 -16.73 10.48
CA ALA A 414 -7.64 -18.15 10.17
C ALA A 414 -8.19 -18.92 11.38
N ASN A 415 -7.70 -18.65 12.59
CA ASN A 415 -8.16 -19.28 13.83
C ASN A 415 -9.61 -18.90 14.18
N ILE A 416 -10.01 -17.65 13.94
CA ILE A 416 -11.39 -17.20 14.13
C ILE A 416 -12.31 -17.92 13.13
N ILE A 417 -11.94 -17.94 11.84
CA ILE A 417 -12.72 -18.61 10.80
C ILE A 417 -12.87 -20.10 11.12
N HIS A 418 -11.79 -20.76 11.53
CA HIS A 418 -11.80 -22.18 11.88
C HIS A 418 -12.80 -22.48 13.01
N ARG A 419 -12.75 -21.73 14.12
CA ARG A 419 -13.69 -21.89 15.23
C ARG A 419 -15.14 -21.64 14.82
N LYS A 420 -15.37 -20.66 13.94
CA LYS A 420 -16.70 -20.36 13.41
C LYS A 420 -17.20 -21.46 12.49
N LEU A 421 -16.35 -21.98 11.62
CA LEU A 421 -16.65 -23.12 10.76
C LEU A 421 -17.08 -24.34 11.60
N GLU A 422 -16.33 -24.69 12.65
CA GLU A 422 -16.69 -25.80 13.56
C GLU A 422 -18.05 -25.56 14.24
N GLN A 423 -18.30 -24.34 14.72
CA GLN A 423 -19.58 -23.97 15.34
C GLN A 423 -20.74 -24.08 14.34
N HIS A 424 -20.55 -23.59 13.11
CA HIS A 424 -21.57 -23.62 12.07
C HIS A 424 -21.87 -25.05 11.62
N MET A 425 -20.84 -25.89 11.48
CA MET A 425 -20.99 -27.33 11.19
C MET A 425 -21.82 -28.03 12.28
N GLU A 426 -21.54 -27.77 13.56
CA GLU A 426 -22.29 -28.39 14.65
C GLU A 426 -23.76 -27.96 14.68
N VAL A 427 -24.06 -26.68 14.39
CA VAL A 427 -25.44 -26.21 14.25
C VAL A 427 -26.16 -26.90 13.09
N LEU A 428 -25.48 -27.06 11.94
CA LEU A 428 -26.07 -27.62 10.72
C LEU A 428 -26.17 -29.15 10.72
N LYS A 429 -25.48 -29.84 11.63
CA LYS A 429 -25.51 -31.31 11.77
C LYS A 429 -26.92 -31.89 11.90
N ASN A 430 -27.83 -31.17 12.56
CA ASN A 430 -29.21 -31.62 12.79
C ASN A 430 -30.21 -31.16 11.71
N LEU A 431 -29.74 -30.49 10.65
CA LEU A 431 -30.58 -29.92 9.58
C LEU A 431 -31.59 -30.91 9.03
N GLU A 432 -31.14 -32.12 8.68
CA GLU A 432 -32.00 -33.10 8.02
C GLU A 432 -33.05 -33.71 8.97
N GLY A 433 -32.67 -33.98 10.21
CA GLY A 433 -33.63 -34.45 11.23
C GLY A 433 -34.71 -33.42 11.56
N HIS A 434 -34.32 -32.14 11.66
CA HIS A 434 -35.28 -31.05 11.85
C HIS A 434 -36.16 -30.83 10.61
N ARG A 435 -35.61 -30.93 9.39
CA ARG A 435 -36.37 -30.84 8.14
C ARG A 435 -37.46 -31.90 8.05
N GLN A 436 -37.13 -33.18 8.30
CA GLN A 436 -38.09 -34.28 8.22
C GLN A 436 -39.22 -34.12 9.22
N THR A 437 -38.89 -33.78 10.47
CA THR A 437 -39.86 -33.52 11.53
C THR A 437 -40.77 -32.34 11.16
N PHE A 438 -40.20 -31.25 10.66
CA PHE A 438 -40.96 -30.07 10.23
C PHE A 438 -41.89 -30.37 9.05
N GLN A 439 -41.42 -31.10 8.03
CA GLN A 439 -42.24 -31.45 6.85
C GLN A 439 -43.47 -32.27 7.22
N GLN A 440 -43.37 -33.18 8.19
CA GLN A 440 -44.52 -33.92 8.68
C GLN A 440 -45.55 -32.98 9.33
N ILE A 441 -45.09 -32.13 10.26
CA ILE A 441 -45.95 -31.18 10.98
C ILE A 441 -46.56 -30.13 10.04
N HIS A 442 -45.82 -29.69 9.03
CA HIS A 442 -46.31 -28.75 8.02
C HIS A 442 -47.47 -29.32 7.20
N ARG A 443 -47.47 -30.64 6.93
CA ARG A 443 -48.62 -31.32 6.30
C ARG A 443 -49.81 -31.43 7.25
N ASP A 444 -49.53 -31.77 8.51
CA ASP A 444 -50.56 -32.02 9.53
C ASP A 444 -51.19 -30.73 10.09
N ARG A 445 -50.53 -29.58 9.91
CA ARG A 445 -50.94 -28.22 10.37
C ARG A 445 -51.23 -28.12 11.88
N SER A 446 -50.82 -29.13 12.65
CA SER A 446 -51.07 -29.24 14.08
C SER A 446 -49.98 -30.09 14.73
N VAL A 447 -49.77 -29.88 16.03
CA VAL A 447 -48.90 -30.71 16.86
C VAL A 447 -49.71 -31.20 18.05
N ASN A 448 -49.83 -32.52 18.20
CA ASN A 448 -50.63 -33.13 19.27
C ASN A 448 -52.07 -32.57 19.35
N GLY A 449 -52.68 -32.27 18.20
CA GLY A 449 -54.03 -31.70 18.10
C GLY A 449 -54.12 -30.18 18.36
N VAL A 450 -53.00 -29.51 18.71
CA VAL A 450 -52.96 -28.05 18.82
C VAL A 450 -52.72 -27.47 17.41
N PRO A 451 -53.67 -26.67 16.87
CA PRO A 451 -53.49 -26.05 15.57
C PRO A 451 -52.35 -25.02 15.61
N VAL A 452 -51.57 -24.97 14.53
CA VAL A 452 -50.45 -24.03 14.40
C VAL A 452 -50.84 -22.97 13.37
N PRO A 453 -50.47 -21.68 13.57
CA PRO A 453 -50.78 -20.63 12.60
C PRO A 453 -50.22 -20.97 11.21
N PRO A 454 -51.06 -21.04 10.16
CA PRO A 454 -50.62 -21.49 8.83
C PRO A 454 -49.59 -20.56 8.21
N GLU A 455 -49.68 -19.26 8.49
CA GLU A 455 -48.72 -18.27 7.99
C GLU A 455 -47.36 -18.38 8.68
N GLN A 456 -47.31 -18.84 9.94
CA GLN A 456 -46.06 -19.09 10.65
C GLN A 456 -45.38 -20.35 10.13
N LEU A 457 -46.14 -21.41 9.87
CA LEU A 457 -45.62 -22.61 9.20
C LEU A 457 -45.05 -22.28 7.82
N GLN A 458 -45.70 -21.41 7.06
CA GLN A 458 -45.20 -21.00 5.74
C GLN A 458 -43.90 -20.18 5.84
N ASP A 459 -43.82 -19.21 6.76
CA ASP A 459 -42.57 -18.44 7.00
C ASP A 459 -41.41 -19.36 7.41
N MET A 460 -41.65 -20.30 8.33
CA MET A 460 -40.66 -21.30 8.73
C MET A 460 -40.22 -22.17 7.54
N ALA A 461 -41.14 -22.55 6.64
CA ALA A 461 -40.82 -23.36 5.47
C ALA A 461 -39.88 -22.63 4.49
N GLU A 462 -40.12 -21.34 4.25
CA GLU A 462 -39.27 -20.49 3.41
C GLU A 462 -37.86 -20.34 3.99
N ARG A 463 -37.79 -20.12 5.30
CA ARG A 463 -36.54 -20.03 6.06
C ARG A 463 -35.77 -21.36 6.05
N PHE A 464 -36.46 -22.48 6.20
CA PHE A 464 -35.85 -23.80 6.03
C PHE A 464 -35.26 -23.97 4.63
N ASN A 465 -36.00 -23.59 3.59
CA ASN A 465 -35.50 -23.66 2.22
C ASN A 465 -34.21 -22.87 2.06
N PHE A 466 -34.17 -21.62 2.56
CA PHE A 466 -32.95 -20.80 2.57
C PHE A 466 -31.77 -21.51 3.27
N VAL A 467 -31.95 -21.99 4.51
CA VAL A 467 -30.87 -22.68 5.24
C VAL A 467 -30.38 -23.92 4.47
N SER A 468 -31.32 -24.62 3.83
CA SER A 468 -31.02 -25.84 3.05
C SER A 468 -30.18 -25.56 1.82
N THR A 469 -30.54 -24.53 1.06
CA THR A 469 -29.85 -24.20 -0.19
C THR A 469 -28.53 -23.48 0.05
N SER A 470 -28.41 -22.73 1.15
CA SER A 470 -27.24 -21.89 1.42
C SER A 470 -26.19 -22.54 2.31
N SER A 471 -26.54 -23.52 3.13
CA SER A 471 -25.61 -24.14 4.12
C SER A 471 -24.35 -24.72 3.51
N HIS A 472 -24.48 -25.54 2.46
CA HIS A 472 -23.32 -26.19 1.83
C HIS A 472 -22.36 -25.17 1.20
N VAL A 473 -22.90 -24.17 0.48
CA VAL A 473 -22.10 -23.10 -0.15
C VAL A 473 -21.37 -22.27 0.91
N HIS A 474 -22.06 -21.95 2.01
CA HIS A 474 -21.49 -21.23 3.14
C HIS A 474 -20.30 -21.97 3.77
N LEU A 475 -20.45 -23.26 4.04
CA LEU A 475 -19.37 -24.07 4.64
C LEU A 475 -18.14 -24.15 3.73
N ILE A 476 -18.33 -24.40 2.44
CA ILE A 476 -17.22 -24.43 1.47
C ILE A 476 -16.51 -23.07 1.37
N LYS A 477 -17.28 -21.97 1.39
CA LYS A 477 -16.71 -20.62 1.40
C LYS A 477 -15.81 -20.38 2.62
N PHE A 478 -16.27 -20.81 3.80
CA PHE A 478 -15.51 -20.68 5.04
C PHE A 478 -14.26 -21.57 5.04
N GLU A 479 -14.34 -22.81 4.56
CA GLU A 479 -13.18 -23.70 4.40
C GLU A 479 -12.10 -23.06 3.49
N PHE A 480 -12.52 -22.49 2.36
CA PHE A 480 -11.61 -21.77 1.47
C PHE A 480 -10.98 -20.55 2.16
N TRP A 481 -11.77 -19.73 2.84
CA TRP A 481 -11.26 -18.55 3.55
C TRP A 481 -10.30 -18.90 4.67
N GLU A 482 -10.58 -19.95 5.44
CA GLU A 482 -9.69 -20.45 6.47
C GLU A 482 -8.32 -20.81 5.87
N MET A 483 -8.32 -21.61 4.80
CA MET A 483 -7.08 -22.04 4.14
C MET A 483 -6.35 -20.88 3.47
N LYS A 484 -7.08 -19.92 2.91
CA LYS A 484 -6.52 -18.70 2.31
C LYS A 484 -5.69 -17.92 3.34
N TYR A 485 -6.28 -17.60 4.49
CA TYR A 485 -5.59 -16.87 5.55
C TYR A 485 -4.47 -17.69 6.21
N ARG A 486 -4.64 -19.01 6.32
CA ARG A 486 -3.60 -19.91 6.81
C ARG A 486 -2.36 -19.90 5.92
N LEU A 487 -2.53 -19.93 4.59
CA LEU A 487 -1.41 -19.80 3.65
C LEU A 487 -0.76 -18.40 3.73
N MET A 488 -1.56 -17.34 3.81
CA MET A 488 -1.02 -15.98 3.94
C MET A 488 -0.17 -15.81 5.21
N ALA A 489 -0.62 -16.37 6.34
CA ALA A 489 0.14 -16.41 7.59
C ALA A 489 1.47 -17.16 7.41
N PHE A 490 1.44 -18.31 6.73
CA PHE A 490 2.64 -19.09 6.42
C PHE A 490 3.65 -18.30 5.57
N LEU A 491 3.19 -17.62 4.52
CA LEU A 491 4.04 -16.81 3.66
C LEU A 491 4.65 -15.61 4.41
N MET A 492 3.88 -14.94 5.26
CA MET A 492 4.40 -13.88 6.13
C MET A 492 5.46 -14.39 7.11
N LEU A 493 5.26 -15.56 7.70
CA LEU A 493 6.25 -16.18 8.59
C LEU A 493 7.54 -16.49 7.83
N ALA A 494 7.45 -17.05 6.63
CA ALA A 494 8.59 -17.31 5.75
C ALA A 494 9.38 -16.03 5.44
N GLU A 495 8.70 -14.94 5.07
CA GLU A 495 9.33 -13.64 4.79
C GLU A 495 10.00 -13.03 6.03
N SER A 496 9.34 -13.11 7.19
CA SER A 496 9.89 -12.62 8.45
C SER A 496 11.16 -13.37 8.83
N LYS A 497 11.14 -14.70 8.71
CA LYS A 497 12.31 -15.54 8.99
C LYS A 497 13.44 -15.29 8.01
N LEU A 498 13.13 -15.18 6.72
CA LEU A 498 14.13 -14.84 5.70
C LEU A 498 14.85 -13.55 6.07
N LYS A 499 14.11 -12.46 6.36
CA LYS A 499 14.68 -11.17 6.78
C LYS A 499 15.58 -11.28 8.00
N SER A 500 15.29 -12.19 8.93
CA SER A 500 16.12 -12.44 10.11
C SER A 500 17.42 -13.20 9.82
N TRP A 501 17.50 -13.91 8.69
CA TRP A 501 18.68 -14.66 8.29
C TRP A 501 19.56 -13.92 7.29
N ILE A 502 19.00 -13.08 6.42
CA ILE A 502 19.75 -12.30 5.41
C ILE A 502 20.30 -10.98 5.97
N ILE A 503 20.82 -11.02 7.19
CA ILE A 503 21.43 -9.87 7.86
C ILE A 503 22.93 -9.78 7.54
N LYS A 504 23.56 -8.68 7.94
CA LYS A 504 25.03 -8.64 8.03
C LYS A 504 25.49 -9.53 9.18
N TYR A 505 26.53 -10.32 8.94
CA TYR A 505 26.94 -11.39 9.83
C TYR A 505 27.92 -10.95 10.93
N GLY A 506 27.86 -11.63 12.07
CA GLY A 506 28.80 -11.41 13.16
C GLY A 506 30.05 -12.29 13.03
N ARG A 507 30.69 -12.58 14.17
CA ARG A 507 31.80 -13.54 14.26
C ARG A 507 31.30 -14.97 14.04
N ARG A 508 32.23 -15.87 13.72
CA ARG A 508 32.00 -17.29 13.43
C ARG A 508 30.92 -17.94 14.30
N ASP A 509 31.09 -17.94 15.62
CA ASP A 509 30.17 -18.61 16.56
C ASP A 509 28.72 -18.10 16.43
N SER A 510 28.55 -16.80 16.15
CA SER A 510 27.22 -16.20 15.93
C SER A 510 26.59 -16.66 14.61
N VAL A 511 27.40 -16.85 13.57
CA VAL A 511 26.94 -17.37 12.27
C VAL A 511 26.62 -18.85 12.36
N GLU A 512 27.41 -19.64 13.10
CA GLU A 512 27.11 -21.04 13.37
C GLU A 512 25.79 -21.22 14.14
N LEU A 513 25.53 -20.37 15.14
CA LEU A 513 24.25 -20.35 15.83
C LEU A 513 23.09 -20.00 14.88
N LEU A 514 23.29 -19.05 13.96
CA LEU A 514 22.30 -18.67 12.97
C LEU A 514 22.00 -19.82 11.99
N LEU A 515 23.03 -20.56 11.55
CA LEU A 515 22.89 -21.75 10.72
C LEU A 515 22.14 -22.87 11.46
N HIS A 516 22.45 -23.10 12.74
CA HIS A 516 21.73 -24.07 13.55
C HIS A 516 20.24 -23.71 13.67
N ASN A 517 19.93 -22.44 13.93
CA ASN A 517 18.55 -21.94 13.99
C ASN A 517 17.82 -22.12 12.65
N TYR A 518 18.50 -21.85 11.52
CA TYR A 518 17.95 -22.09 10.18
C TYR A 518 17.63 -23.57 9.98
N ILE A 519 18.57 -24.48 10.26
CA ILE A 519 18.39 -25.93 10.10
C ILE A 519 17.24 -26.45 10.98
N ALA A 520 17.22 -26.07 12.26
CA ALA A 520 16.17 -26.47 13.18
C ALA A 520 14.79 -26.03 12.70
N PHE A 521 14.67 -24.82 12.17
CA PHE A 521 13.40 -24.30 11.67
C PHE A 521 12.99 -24.95 10.33
N ILE A 522 13.91 -25.08 9.38
CA ILE A 522 13.59 -25.56 8.03
C ILE A 522 13.44 -27.09 7.99
N GLU A 523 14.45 -27.80 8.49
CA GLU A 523 14.47 -29.27 8.48
C GLU A 523 13.68 -29.84 9.65
N GLY A 524 13.88 -29.29 10.86
CA GLY A 524 13.21 -29.78 12.07
C GLY A 524 11.69 -29.64 12.03
N HIS A 525 11.17 -28.54 11.48
CA HIS A 525 9.72 -28.35 11.29
C HIS A 525 9.21 -28.81 9.93
N LYS A 526 10.07 -29.38 9.07
CA LYS A 526 9.70 -29.79 7.71
C LYS A 526 8.99 -28.67 6.93
N PHE A 527 9.56 -27.46 7.00
CA PHE A 527 8.89 -26.23 6.59
C PHE A 527 8.32 -26.28 5.16
N PHE A 528 9.09 -26.79 4.20
CA PHE A 528 8.64 -26.92 2.81
C PHE A 528 7.50 -27.94 2.65
N GLU A 529 7.50 -29.05 3.40
CA GLU A 529 6.42 -30.04 3.36
C GLU A 529 5.11 -29.46 3.93
N GLN A 530 5.21 -28.62 4.97
CA GLN A 530 4.06 -27.92 5.54
C GLN A 530 3.42 -26.95 4.54
N TYR A 531 4.23 -26.21 3.78
CA TYR A 531 3.73 -25.38 2.69
C TYR A 531 2.98 -26.23 1.66
N GLU A 532 3.58 -27.30 1.15
CA GLU A 532 2.98 -28.13 0.11
C GLU A 532 1.66 -28.75 0.56
N THR A 533 1.59 -29.18 1.82
CA THR A 533 0.37 -29.70 2.43
C THR A 533 -0.71 -28.62 2.50
N THR A 534 -0.38 -27.45 3.06
CA THR A 534 -1.31 -26.32 3.20
C THR A 534 -1.83 -25.84 1.84
N PHE A 535 -0.94 -25.71 0.86
CA PHE A 535 -1.28 -25.25 -0.48
C PHE A 535 -2.14 -26.27 -1.24
N ARG A 536 -1.90 -27.57 -1.05
CA ARG A 536 -2.75 -28.63 -1.62
C ARG A 536 -4.17 -28.57 -1.04
N THR A 537 -4.31 -28.44 0.27
CA THR A 537 -5.62 -28.33 0.93
C THR A 537 -6.34 -27.06 0.49
N LEU A 538 -5.64 -25.93 0.38
CA LEU A 538 -6.19 -24.70 -0.17
C LEU A 538 -6.72 -24.89 -1.59
N LYS A 539 -5.98 -25.55 -2.48
CA LYS A 539 -6.42 -25.82 -3.85
C LYS A 539 -7.70 -26.65 -3.88
N GLN A 540 -7.77 -27.70 -3.05
CA GLN A 540 -8.97 -28.52 -2.94
C GLN A 540 -10.19 -27.70 -2.44
N ALA A 541 -9.99 -26.85 -1.44
CA ALA A 541 -11.05 -25.96 -0.94
C ALA A 541 -11.48 -24.93 -2.00
N ALA A 542 -10.53 -24.35 -2.73
CA ALA A 542 -10.80 -23.42 -3.82
C ALA A 542 -11.57 -24.10 -4.97
N ASP A 543 -11.17 -25.30 -5.38
CA ASP A 543 -11.87 -26.05 -6.43
C ASP A 543 -13.32 -26.36 -6.04
N SER A 544 -13.56 -26.73 -4.78
CA SER A 544 -14.90 -26.94 -4.25
C SER A 544 -15.72 -25.65 -4.24
N TYR A 545 -15.12 -24.53 -3.83
CA TYR A 545 -15.77 -23.21 -3.80
C TYR A 545 -16.15 -22.71 -5.19
N LEU A 546 -15.25 -22.85 -6.16
CA LEU A 546 -15.49 -22.46 -7.55
C LEU A 546 -16.60 -23.30 -8.21
N LYS A 547 -16.77 -24.57 -7.80
CA LYS A 547 -17.85 -25.45 -8.30
C LYS A 547 -19.21 -25.13 -7.69
N SER A 548 -19.27 -24.63 -6.45
CA SER A 548 -20.54 -24.31 -5.77
C SER A 548 -21.24 -23.07 -6.31
N GLY A 549 -20.55 -22.28 -7.14
CA GLY A 549 -21.11 -21.16 -7.88
C GLY A 549 -20.98 -19.83 -7.16
N ASP A 550 -20.34 -18.87 -7.84
CA ASP A 550 -20.64 -17.45 -7.74
C ASP A 550 -20.04 -16.69 -8.94
N SER A 551 -20.35 -15.39 -9.01
CA SER A 551 -19.93 -14.38 -10.00
C SER A 551 -18.60 -14.65 -10.72
N ALA A 552 -18.51 -14.29 -12.01
CA ALA A 552 -17.23 -14.27 -12.74
C ALA A 552 -16.15 -13.41 -12.02
N GLU A 553 -16.58 -12.46 -11.20
CA GLU A 553 -15.77 -11.61 -10.31
C GLU A 553 -15.44 -12.21 -8.93
N GLU A 554 -15.82 -13.45 -8.62
CA GLU A 554 -15.19 -14.20 -7.51
C GLU A 554 -14.22 -15.27 -8.04
N VAL A 555 -14.49 -15.77 -9.24
CA VAL A 555 -13.71 -16.83 -9.87
C VAL A 555 -12.33 -16.35 -10.29
N GLU A 556 -12.19 -15.20 -10.95
CA GLU A 556 -10.90 -14.69 -11.41
C GLU A 556 -9.98 -14.31 -10.24
N GLY A 557 -10.48 -14.08 -9.03
CA GLY A 557 -9.77 -13.49 -7.90
C GLY A 557 -9.39 -14.54 -6.89
N VAL A 558 -10.18 -15.61 -6.76
CA VAL A 558 -9.67 -16.88 -6.23
C VAL A 558 -8.49 -17.35 -7.10
N ASN A 559 -8.65 -17.38 -8.42
CA ASN A 559 -7.59 -17.80 -9.34
C ASN A 559 -6.37 -16.87 -9.29
N LYS A 560 -6.58 -15.55 -9.26
CA LYS A 560 -5.51 -14.56 -9.11
C LYS A 560 -4.78 -14.74 -7.80
N PHE A 561 -5.49 -14.91 -6.68
CA PHE A 561 -4.88 -15.18 -5.39
C PHE A 561 -4.00 -16.45 -5.43
N LEU A 562 -4.49 -17.55 -6.00
CA LEU A 562 -3.71 -18.79 -6.12
C LEU A 562 -2.45 -18.60 -6.98
N SER A 563 -2.56 -17.85 -8.09
CA SER A 563 -1.42 -17.51 -8.95
C SER A 563 -0.40 -16.64 -8.21
N ASP A 564 -0.85 -15.57 -7.55
CA ASP A 564 0.01 -14.64 -6.81
C ASP A 564 0.74 -15.35 -5.67
N ALA A 565 0.03 -16.19 -4.89
CA ALA A 565 0.62 -16.99 -3.83
C ALA A 565 1.66 -17.99 -4.36
N THR A 566 1.39 -18.62 -5.51
CA THR A 566 2.35 -19.54 -6.16
C THR A 566 3.61 -18.79 -6.60
N ALA A 567 3.46 -17.60 -7.20
CA ALA A 567 4.58 -16.77 -7.63
C ALA A 567 5.41 -16.27 -6.44
N GLN A 568 4.75 -15.81 -5.38
CA GLN A 568 5.39 -15.39 -4.13
C GLN A 568 6.20 -16.53 -3.52
N TRP A 569 5.60 -17.72 -3.37
CA TRP A 569 6.31 -18.88 -2.84
C TRP A 569 7.48 -19.31 -3.72
N LYS A 570 7.33 -19.28 -5.05
CA LYS A 570 8.43 -19.63 -5.96
C LYS A 570 9.67 -18.77 -5.69
N ASN A 571 9.52 -17.45 -5.58
CA ASN A 571 10.63 -16.55 -5.28
C ASN A 571 11.16 -16.76 -3.86
N LEU A 572 10.26 -16.75 -2.88
CA LEU A 572 10.61 -16.85 -1.47
C LEU A 572 11.33 -18.17 -1.15
N SER A 573 10.88 -19.27 -1.74
CA SER A 573 11.47 -20.59 -1.53
C SER A 573 12.88 -20.71 -2.11
N VAL A 574 13.23 -19.94 -3.15
CA VAL A 574 14.60 -19.88 -3.68
C VAL A 574 15.50 -19.12 -2.71
N GLU A 575 15.06 -17.96 -2.24
CA GLU A 575 15.81 -17.14 -1.29
C GLU A 575 16.00 -17.87 0.05
N VAL A 576 14.96 -18.51 0.57
CA VAL A 576 15.07 -19.31 1.81
C VAL A 576 16.08 -20.44 1.63
N ARG A 577 16.11 -21.14 0.48
CA ARG A 577 17.08 -22.21 0.25
C ARG A 577 18.52 -21.69 0.13
N SER A 578 18.73 -20.50 -0.42
CA SER A 578 20.08 -19.95 -0.60
C SER A 578 20.73 -19.48 0.71
N VAL A 579 19.93 -19.19 1.75
CA VAL A 579 20.43 -18.80 3.09
C VAL A 579 21.44 -19.81 3.62
N ARG A 580 21.15 -21.12 3.52
CA ARG A 580 22.04 -22.16 4.03
C ARG A 580 23.43 -22.05 3.41
N SER A 581 23.50 -22.00 2.08
CA SER A 581 24.76 -21.94 1.36
C SER A 581 25.55 -20.68 1.72
N MET A 582 24.88 -19.54 1.87
CA MET A 582 25.53 -18.29 2.30
C MET A 582 26.11 -18.39 3.72
N LEU A 583 25.35 -18.97 4.67
CA LEU A 583 25.83 -19.16 6.04
C LEU A 583 27.02 -20.12 6.11
N GLU A 584 26.96 -21.24 5.39
CA GLU A 584 28.06 -22.20 5.26
C GLU A 584 29.30 -21.56 4.61
N GLU A 585 29.12 -20.72 3.59
CA GLU A 585 30.21 -20.01 2.92
C GLU A 585 30.89 -18.99 3.85
N VAL A 586 30.13 -18.25 4.66
CA VAL A 586 30.67 -17.32 5.66
C VAL A 586 31.46 -18.06 6.73
N ILE A 587 30.98 -19.20 7.22
CA ILE A 587 31.69 -20.05 8.19
C ILE A 587 33.00 -20.57 7.58
N CYS A 588 32.96 -21.09 6.36
CA CYS A 588 34.14 -21.58 5.65
C CYS A 588 35.21 -20.47 5.47
N ASN A 589 34.79 -19.25 5.11
CA ASN A 589 35.70 -18.11 5.00
C ASN A 589 36.28 -17.70 6.36
N TRP A 590 35.51 -17.79 7.45
CA TRP A 590 36.04 -17.59 8.81
C TRP A 590 37.11 -18.61 9.18
N GLU A 591 36.91 -19.89 8.85
CA GLU A 591 37.89 -20.96 9.08
C GLU A 591 39.17 -20.75 8.26
N LYS A 592 39.01 -20.44 6.97
CA LYS A 592 40.12 -20.14 6.07
C LYS A 592 40.90 -18.90 6.53
N TYR A 593 40.21 -17.81 6.88
CA TYR A 593 40.84 -16.59 7.37
C TYR A 593 41.60 -16.84 8.68
N SER A 594 40.97 -17.49 9.66
CA SER A 594 41.58 -17.72 10.97
C SER A 594 42.81 -18.61 10.89
N SER A 595 42.74 -19.68 10.09
CA SER A 595 43.87 -20.62 9.90
C SER A 595 45.04 -19.96 9.14
N THR A 596 44.76 -19.22 8.06
CA THR A 596 45.79 -18.54 7.28
C THR A 596 46.45 -17.38 8.03
N VAL A 597 45.68 -16.61 8.81
CA VAL A 597 46.23 -15.58 9.70
C VAL A 597 47.20 -16.22 10.70
N ALA A 598 46.78 -17.29 11.38
CA ALA A 598 47.60 -17.92 12.42
C ALA A 598 48.91 -18.47 11.85
N SER A 599 48.86 -19.17 10.71
CA SER A 599 50.05 -19.72 10.07
C SER A 599 50.97 -18.62 9.52
N LEU A 600 50.41 -17.61 8.85
CA LEU A 600 51.17 -16.52 8.24
C LEU A 600 51.83 -15.64 9.30
N GLN A 601 51.15 -15.38 10.41
CA GLN A 601 51.71 -14.58 11.50
C GLN A 601 52.92 -15.28 12.14
N ALA A 602 52.81 -16.58 12.43
CA ALA A 602 53.93 -17.37 12.94
C ALA A 602 55.11 -17.37 11.96
N TRP A 603 54.84 -17.57 10.67
CA TRP A 603 55.88 -17.54 9.64
C TRP A 603 56.53 -16.15 9.50
N LEU A 604 55.75 -15.07 9.54
CA LEU A 604 56.27 -13.70 9.47
C LEU A 604 57.22 -13.40 10.63
N GLU A 605 56.90 -13.84 11.84
CA GLU A 605 57.76 -13.67 13.02
C GLU A 605 59.10 -14.39 12.86
N ASP A 606 59.10 -15.61 12.33
CA ASP A 606 60.32 -16.36 12.04
C ASP A 606 61.11 -15.73 10.88
N ALA A 607 60.41 -15.32 9.82
CA ALA A 607 61.01 -14.68 8.66
C ALA A 607 61.71 -13.36 9.02
N GLU A 608 61.10 -12.55 9.88
CA GLU A 608 61.66 -11.29 10.38
C GLU A 608 62.96 -11.53 11.17
N LYS A 609 63.02 -12.59 12.00
CA LYS A 609 64.25 -13.00 12.72
C LYS A 609 65.33 -13.49 11.76
N MET A 610 64.97 -14.24 10.72
CA MET A 610 65.91 -14.79 9.73
C MET A 610 66.62 -13.72 8.90
N LEU A 611 66.07 -12.51 8.80
CA LEU A 611 66.72 -11.41 8.05
C LEU A 611 68.10 -11.02 8.61
N ASN A 612 68.38 -11.33 9.88
CA ASN A 612 69.66 -11.03 10.54
C ASN A 612 70.64 -12.22 10.57
N GLN A 613 70.30 -13.36 9.95
CA GLN A 613 71.13 -14.56 9.91
C GLN A 613 72.06 -14.58 8.68
N SER A 614 72.80 -15.68 8.48
CA SER A 614 73.71 -15.82 7.34
C SER A 614 72.96 -15.91 5.99
N GLU A 615 73.63 -15.56 4.89
CA GLU A 615 73.05 -15.65 3.53
C GLU A 615 72.74 -17.09 3.07
N SER A 616 73.34 -18.10 3.72
CA SER A 616 73.00 -19.51 3.50
C SER A 616 71.65 -19.83 4.14
N ASP A 617 71.48 -19.47 5.40
CA ASP A 617 70.26 -19.76 6.17
C ASP A 617 69.04 -19.04 5.59
N LYS A 618 69.21 -17.79 5.13
CA LYS A 618 68.16 -17.05 4.42
C LYS A 618 67.70 -17.76 3.15
N ARG A 619 68.63 -18.28 2.35
CA ARG A 619 68.31 -18.96 1.09
C ARG A 619 67.50 -20.23 1.33
N GLU A 620 67.87 -20.99 2.36
CA GLU A 620 67.16 -22.20 2.74
C GLU A 620 65.75 -21.91 3.27
N PHE A 621 65.62 -20.95 4.20
CA PHE A 621 64.32 -20.58 4.79
C PHE A 621 63.33 -20.06 3.74
N PHE A 622 63.76 -19.18 2.83
CA PHE A 622 62.90 -18.59 1.79
C PHE A 622 62.71 -19.48 0.55
N ARG A 623 63.18 -20.74 0.55
CA ARG A 623 62.96 -21.68 -0.56
C ARG A 623 61.46 -21.92 -0.83
N ASN A 624 60.65 -21.96 0.23
CA ASN A 624 59.22 -22.19 0.16
C ASN A 624 58.38 -20.89 0.09
N LEU A 625 58.98 -19.75 -0.25
CA LEU A 625 58.28 -18.46 -0.36
C LEU A 625 57.02 -18.50 -1.27
N PRO A 626 56.96 -19.24 -2.39
CA PRO A 626 55.74 -19.33 -3.20
C PRO A 626 54.51 -19.85 -2.45
N HIS A 627 54.69 -20.81 -1.53
CA HIS A 627 53.59 -21.31 -0.69
C HIS A 627 53.02 -20.20 0.20
N TRP A 628 53.90 -19.39 0.81
CA TRP A 628 53.49 -18.29 1.68
C TRP A 628 52.87 -17.12 0.92
N ILE A 629 53.29 -16.88 -0.34
CA ILE A 629 52.61 -15.94 -1.24
C ILE A 629 51.15 -16.40 -1.45
N GLN A 630 50.94 -17.69 -1.71
CA GLN A 630 49.59 -18.24 -1.88
C GLN A 630 48.76 -18.12 -0.59
N GLN A 631 49.32 -18.45 0.57
CA GLN A 631 48.65 -18.28 1.88
C GLN A 631 48.27 -16.82 2.17
N HIS A 632 49.13 -15.87 1.79
CA HIS A 632 48.86 -14.43 1.90
C HIS A 632 47.71 -13.99 1.00
N MET A 633 47.64 -14.50 -0.24
CA MET A 633 46.51 -14.25 -1.15
C MET A 633 45.21 -14.83 -0.58
N ASP A 634 45.24 -16.10 -0.15
CA ASP A 634 44.11 -16.81 0.42
C ASP A 634 43.53 -16.11 1.67
N MET A 635 44.39 -15.56 2.52
CA MET A 635 44.00 -14.74 3.68
C MET A 635 43.28 -13.46 3.26
N ASN A 636 43.79 -12.76 2.24
CA ASN A 636 43.20 -11.51 1.76
C ASN A 636 41.85 -11.76 1.08
N ASP A 637 41.73 -12.80 0.27
CA ASP A 637 40.47 -13.15 -0.39
C ASP A 637 39.38 -13.48 0.64
N ALA A 638 39.70 -14.35 1.61
CA ALA A 638 38.77 -14.69 2.70
C ALA A 638 38.42 -13.47 3.56
N GLY A 639 39.41 -12.65 3.91
CA GLY A 639 39.21 -11.46 4.71
C GLY A 639 38.36 -10.39 4.01
N ASN A 640 38.55 -10.19 2.70
CA ASN A 640 37.73 -9.26 1.91
C ASN A 640 36.28 -9.73 1.80
N PHE A 641 36.06 -11.02 1.55
CA PHE A 641 34.72 -11.61 1.56
C PHE A 641 34.02 -11.38 2.90
N LEU A 642 34.71 -11.63 4.02
CA LEU A 642 34.16 -11.42 5.36
C LEU A 642 33.87 -9.94 5.64
N ILE A 643 34.72 -9.02 5.17
CA ILE A 643 34.49 -7.57 5.27
C ILE A 643 33.24 -7.13 4.52
N GLU A 644 32.93 -7.74 3.38
CA GLU A 644 31.75 -7.39 2.60
C GLU A 644 30.46 -7.96 3.21
N THR A 645 30.55 -9.11 3.89
CA THR A 645 29.39 -9.88 4.35
C THR A 645 29.05 -9.66 5.83
N CYS A 646 30.04 -9.28 6.65
CA CYS A 646 29.86 -9.07 8.07
C CYS A 646 29.38 -7.66 8.44
N ASP A 647 28.98 -7.47 9.70
CA ASP A 647 28.60 -6.18 10.26
C ASP A 647 29.77 -5.18 10.32
N GLU A 648 29.47 -3.92 10.58
CA GLU A 648 30.47 -2.85 10.56
C GLU A 648 31.57 -3.02 11.62
N THR A 649 31.23 -3.61 12.77
CA THR A 649 32.18 -3.80 13.88
C THR A 649 33.22 -4.83 13.49
N VAL A 650 32.75 -6.00 13.07
CA VAL A 650 33.58 -7.11 12.59
C VAL A 650 34.39 -6.68 11.37
N SER A 651 33.76 -5.99 10.42
CA SER A 651 34.43 -5.52 9.21
C SER A 651 35.57 -4.55 9.50
N ARG A 652 35.40 -3.67 10.50
CA ARG A 652 36.47 -2.74 10.92
C ARG A 652 37.64 -3.48 11.56
N GLU A 653 37.37 -4.48 12.40
CA GLU A 653 38.41 -5.31 13.03
C GLU A 653 39.22 -6.08 11.97
N LEU A 654 38.54 -6.72 11.02
CA LEU A 654 39.16 -7.45 9.91
C LEU A 654 40.03 -6.53 9.04
N LYS A 655 39.54 -5.31 8.71
CA LYS A 655 40.33 -4.31 7.96
C LYS A 655 41.60 -3.91 8.71
N GLN A 656 41.51 -3.70 10.02
CA GLN A 656 42.67 -3.32 10.82
C GLN A 656 43.70 -4.44 10.88
N GLN A 657 43.27 -5.69 11.09
CA GLN A 657 44.15 -6.84 11.13
C GLN A 657 44.82 -7.10 9.77
N LEU A 658 44.07 -7.03 8.68
CA LEU A 658 44.62 -7.13 7.31
C LEU A 658 45.61 -6.01 7.03
N LEU A 659 45.34 -4.77 7.45
CA LEU A 659 46.26 -3.65 7.26
C LEU A 659 47.61 -3.91 7.93
N LEU A 660 47.59 -4.42 9.17
CA LEU A 660 48.80 -4.74 9.93
C LEU A 660 49.59 -5.88 9.27
N LEU A 661 48.92 -7.00 8.94
CA LEU A 661 49.57 -8.17 8.34
C LEU A 661 50.11 -7.87 6.93
N ASN A 662 49.34 -7.14 6.11
CA ASN A 662 49.78 -6.71 4.78
C ASN A 662 50.94 -5.72 4.84
N GLY A 663 50.99 -4.86 5.87
CA GLY A 663 52.11 -3.97 6.15
C GLY A 663 53.39 -4.75 6.42
N ARG A 664 53.36 -5.65 7.41
CA ARG A 664 54.50 -6.54 7.76
C ARG A 664 54.99 -7.35 6.56
N TRP A 665 54.05 -7.97 5.84
CA TRP A 665 54.36 -8.73 4.63
C TRP A 665 55.11 -7.90 3.59
N ARG A 666 54.64 -6.67 3.31
CA ARG A 666 55.26 -5.76 2.34
C ARG A 666 56.68 -5.38 2.74
N GLU A 667 56.90 -5.03 4.00
CA GLU A 667 58.22 -4.66 4.52
C GLU A 667 59.21 -5.82 4.41
N LEU A 668 58.78 -7.03 4.82
CA LEU A 668 59.58 -8.25 4.68
C LEU A 668 59.94 -8.51 3.21
N PHE A 669 58.97 -8.41 2.31
CA PHE A 669 59.16 -8.71 0.89
C PHE A 669 60.15 -7.76 0.20
N VAL A 670 60.19 -6.49 0.60
CA VAL A 670 61.18 -5.51 0.13
C VAL A 670 62.59 -5.92 0.56
N LYS A 671 62.76 -6.32 1.82
CA LYS A 671 64.07 -6.75 2.37
C LYS A 671 64.55 -8.05 1.72
N VAL A 672 63.66 -9.03 1.50
CA VAL A 672 63.98 -10.29 0.82
C VAL A 672 64.36 -10.07 -0.66
N LYS A 673 63.70 -9.14 -1.36
CA LYS A 673 64.10 -8.74 -2.72
C LYS A 673 65.50 -8.11 -2.75
N HIS A 674 65.84 -7.28 -1.77
CA HIS A 674 67.15 -6.64 -1.67
C HIS A 674 68.26 -7.67 -1.44
N VAL A 675 68.02 -8.66 -0.56
CA VAL A 675 68.92 -9.81 -0.31
C VAL A 675 69.15 -10.64 -1.57
N ARG A 676 68.10 -10.98 -2.32
CA ARG A 676 68.24 -11.70 -3.60
C ARG A 676 69.00 -10.89 -4.65
N ARG A 677 68.86 -9.56 -4.67
CA ARG A 677 69.59 -8.67 -5.59
C ARG A 677 71.06 -8.53 -5.20
N GLN A 678 71.36 -8.36 -3.92
CA GLN A 678 72.73 -8.31 -3.40
C GLN A 678 73.45 -9.64 -3.58
N ALA A 679 72.81 -10.78 -3.33
CA ALA A 679 73.37 -12.10 -3.59
C ALA A 679 73.64 -12.34 -5.09
N PHE A 680 72.80 -11.81 -5.98
CA PHE A 680 73.01 -11.86 -7.45
C PHE A 680 74.18 -10.95 -7.89
N CYS A 681 74.30 -9.75 -7.31
CA CYS A 681 75.45 -8.87 -7.54
C CYS A 681 76.76 -9.45 -6.98
N PHE A 682 76.74 -10.09 -5.80
CA PHE A 682 77.90 -10.78 -5.22
C PHE A 682 78.30 -12.01 -6.05
N TYR A 683 77.33 -12.76 -6.57
CA TYR A 683 77.56 -13.88 -7.48
C TYR A 683 78.24 -13.42 -8.78
N LEU A 684 77.78 -12.31 -9.38
CA LEU A 684 78.39 -11.71 -10.57
C LEU A 684 79.80 -11.12 -10.30
N SER A 685 80.04 -10.54 -9.12
CA SER A 685 81.39 -10.11 -8.71
C SER A 685 82.34 -11.28 -8.45
N SER A 686 81.86 -12.38 -7.89
CA SER A 686 82.66 -13.60 -7.66
C SER A 686 83.00 -14.37 -8.93
N GLN A 687 82.26 -14.12 -10.03
CA GLN A 687 82.47 -14.68 -11.37
C GLN A 687 83.36 -13.79 -12.27
N GLY A 688 83.91 -12.67 -11.75
CA GLY A 688 84.95 -11.90 -12.45
C GLY A 688 84.45 -10.90 -13.52
N PHE A 689 83.19 -10.45 -13.47
CA PHE A 689 82.61 -9.58 -14.53
C PHE A 689 82.79 -8.06 -14.33
N PHE A 690 83.58 -7.60 -13.35
CA PHE A 690 83.90 -6.17 -13.20
C PHE A 690 85.40 -5.96 -12.96
N HIS A 691 86.09 -5.38 -13.94
CA HIS A 691 87.36 -4.68 -13.73
C HIS A 691 87.10 -3.17 -13.72
N PRO A 692 87.64 -2.39 -12.76
CA PRO A 692 87.54 -0.94 -12.79
C PRO A 692 88.66 -0.39 -13.68
N THR A 693 88.33 0.29 -14.77
CA THR A 693 89.30 1.13 -15.47
C THR A 693 89.11 2.58 -15.05
N HIS A 694 90.08 3.06 -14.27
CA HIS A 694 90.38 4.48 -14.07
C HIS A 694 90.90 5.10 -15.37
N SER A 695 90.28 6.21 -15.78
CA SER A 695 90.77 7.38 -16.56
C SER A 695 89.68 7.83 -17.54
#